data_AF-A0AB34FVA9-F1
#
_entry.id   AF-A0AB34FVA9-F1
#
_cell.length_a   1.000
_cell.length_b   1.000
_cell.length_c   1.000
_cell.angle_alpha   90.00
_cell.angle_beta   90.00
_cell.angle_gamma   90.00
#
_symmetry.space_group_name_H-M   'P 1'
#
loop_
_entity.id
_entity.type
_entity.pdbx_description
1 polymer ?
#
loop_
_entity_poly.entity_id
_entity_poly.type
_entity_poly.pdbx_seq_one_letter_code
_entity_poly.pdbx_strand_id
1 'polypeptide(L)'
;MSPKLPSLVWCPGLWLPTEIYRKAAGQLAEYRSVFIDLPTGKMRPGSQDMHEDLDLIRQVILGELDAGHDVVLMGHSAGGILGFIAAQGLSKVERQAAGKSNGIIGSIGVATILPYPGKTIFDMNVEYGAPQQVELSQKLDLAYVPVDEYMAAYKINEDGTNDCIDSYRLMYCDLPVDEAQPWIAKHSTASTAIYMVKGPENPITEIIPSYYVYPTRDAAILYGCREDYWFEKIKHNGISPFIPNGKSWKVFRNVKSDFGAVGDGKADDTDAIQAALDFVSTGSNKTRRDGGFGTTGAPAVVYIPGGTYRLSKPLYSYVQTVVVGDPTDMPILQAAPDFPVTEKFLFYGFDSNYNPTINFYIGLRNVVLDSTLVPPAQNITLLDWAVSQNVQLSNVVFSMANGGTAHTGLSMPEGGSPLMMNDLVFQGGSVGIRMNEQQYHFKGLTFKTDMDIGLKLDKLFEGTGQGLRFESCKVGIETTNNNTGFFALIDSSASDVGILWNSAGSSTAQGSMVLENVRVDASVKSTVAAAGKSILTGSVKPGQSWVWGNVYGPTNGERAEGKLYPSSRAATLLDRSGAYHTVKGPTFEEYDVSRVVNVKNVCGWKVAGDGVTDDTKSLQHIINAAAGKKVIFFPHGTYLVSDTLLIPPGTKIHGEAWSEISATGDKFKDATHPTPLVQVGLPGSTGVAQFIDMLFTVADILPGCKLVEVNMAGKRPGDVGFWNTHFRIGGARGSKVQTQCSDPATCRAARMCAHLTATSSSYWENSWCWSADHDLDDDNAANPSTAGGFLVESVKGTWLLGIGTEHNVLYQMNIHKAQNVFLGFQQSETPYWQGNNSGLLAPRPWEDSLLDSDPSFSWCAEDDAQCRMGVYQYVTKSKGVSIYGGGYWTFFNGINRDGCKGECQENGVIYADNEELYSFGVSTHNVRTMVLEGKGGKYASVVKDTANSGGWQSGGGVMAAYLRQSK
;
A
#
# COMPACT_ATOMS: atom_id res chain seq x y z
N MET A 1 -34.67 -5.30 -29.71
CA MET A 1 -33.43 -6.01 -30.12
C MET A 1 -32.30 -5.42 -29.33
N SER A 2 -31.50 -6.24 -28.63
CA SER A 2 -30.29 -5.77 -27.97
C SER A 2 -29.34 -5.14 -29.01
N PRO A 3 -28.66 -4.02 -28.71
CA PRO A 3 -27.72 -3.43 -29.65
C PRO A 3 -26.64 -4.46 -30.02
N LYS A 4 -26.38 -4.64 -31.32
CA LYS A 4 -25.26 -5.47 -31.79
C LYS A 4 -23.96 -4.81 -31.34
N LEU A 5 -23.09 -5.57 -30.68
CA LEU A 5 -21.74 -5.11 -30.33
C LEU A 5 -20.93 -4.85 -31.62
N PRO A 6 -19.99 -3.89 -31.61
CA PRO A 6 -19.15 -3.60 -32.76
C PRO A 6 -18.17 -4.75 -33.05
N SER A 7 -17.68 -4.81 -34.28
CA SER A 7 -16.56 -5.66 -34.65
C SER A 7 -15.23 -4.96 -34.36
N LEU A 8 -14.28 -5.68 -33.79
CA LEU A 8 -12.92 -5.23 -33.55
C LEU A 8 -12.06 -5.63 -34.75
N VAL A 9 -11.57 -4.65 -35.51
CA VAL A 9 -10.72 -4.88 -36.68
C VAL A 9 -9.26 -4.63 -36.28
N TRP A 10 -8.45 -5.69 -36.25
CA TRP A 10 -7.05 -5.67 -35.80
C TRP A 10 -6.10 -5.48 -36.98
N CYS A 11 -5.47 -4.30 -37.03
CA CYS A 11 -4.41 -3.94 -37.96
C CYS A 11 -3.05 -4.15 -37.28
N PRO A 12 -2.23 -5.10 -37.74
CA PRO A 12 -0.98 -5.45 -37.07
C PRO A 12 0.13 -4.42 -37.29
N GLY A 13 1.10 -4.39 -36.38
CA GLY A 13 2.36 -3.68 -36.56
C GLY A 13 3.28 -4.33 -37.61
N LEU A 14 4.34 -3.62 -38.01
CA LEU A 14 5.38 -4.16 -38.90
C LEU A 14 5.98 -5.44 -38.30
N TRP A 15 6.39 -6.38 -39.14
CA TRP A 15 7.02 -7.65 -38.78
C TRP A 15 6.12 -8.64 -38.02
N LEU A 16 5.05 -8.18 -37.36
CA LEU A 16 4.27 -8.97 -36.41
C LEU A 16 3.21 -9.87 -37.08
N PRO A 17 3.13 -11.17 -36.71
CA PRO A 17 2.06 -12.04 -37.16
C PRO A 17 0.74 -11.71 -36.46
N THR A 18 -0.39 -11.87 -37.16
CA THR A 18 -1.74 -11.67 -36.60
C THR A 18 -2.06 -12.59 -35.41
N GLU A 19 -1.36 -13.72 -35.28
CA GLU A 19 -1.52 -14.67 -34.18
C GLU A 19 -1.26 -14.04 -32.80
N ILE A 20 -0.37 -13.04 -32.71
CA ILE A 20 0.01 -12.41 -31.44
C ILE A 20 -1.19 -11.75 -30.74
N TYR A 21 -2.18 -11.28 -31.51
CA TYR A 21 -3.36 -10.59 -30.97
C TYR A 21 -4.44 -11.56 -30.46
N ARG A 22 -4.30 -12.88 -30.68
CA ARG A 22 -5.34 -13.85 -30.31
C ARG A 22 -5.54 -13.96 -28.80
N LYS A 23 -4.47 -13.84 -28.01
CA LYS A 23 -4.56 -13.84 -26.53
C LYS A 23 -5.39 -12.65 -26.03
N ALA A 24 -5.16 -11.46 -26.59
CA ALA A 24 -5.91 -10.25 -26.27
C ALA A 24 -7.36 -10.34 -26.73
N ALA A 25 -7.60 -10.78 -27.97
CA ALA A 25 -8.95 -10.99 -28.49
C ALA A 25 -9.75 -12.05 -27.71
N GLY A 26 -9.09 -13.06 -27.15
CA GLY A 26 -9.72 -14.05 -26.27
C GLY A 26 -10.26 -13.46 -24.96
N GLN A 27 -9.70 -12.34 -24.49
CA GLN A 27 -10.23 -11.58 -23.35
C GLN A 27 -11.43 -10.71 -23.72
N LEU A 28 -11.71 -10.55 -25.02
CA LEU A 28 -12.78 -9.74 -25.60
C LEU A 28 -13.74 -10.62 -26.41
N ALA A 29 -13.98 -11.85 -25.93
CA ALA A 29 -14.71 -12.88 -26.65
C ALA A 29 -16.17 -12.51 -26.95
N GLU A 30 -16.74 -11.54 -26.24
CA GLU A 30 -18.07 -10.98 -26.52
C GLU A 30 -18.11 -10.13 -27.80
N TYR A 31 -16.95 -9.66 -28.30
CA TYR A 31 -16.84 -8.93 -29.55
C TYR A 31 -16.40 -9.83 -30.70
N ARG A 32 -16.88 -9.53 -31.90
CA ARG A 32 -16.38 -10.15 -33.12
C ARG A 32 -15.01 -9.56 -33.46
N SER A 33 -13.95 -10.36 -33.40
CA SER A 33 -12.60 -9.94 -33.79
C SER A 33 -12.27 -10.38 -35.22
N VAL A 34 -11.78 -9.44 -36.03
CA VAL A 34 -11.33 -9.64 -37.40
C VAL A 34 -9.87 -9.24 -37.49
N PHE A 35 -9.00 -10.14 -37.92
CA PHE A 35 -7.56 -9.90 -38.00
C PHE A 35 -7.14 -9.72 -39.47
N ILE A 36 -6.31 -8.72 -39.73
CA ILE A 36 -5.84 -8.40 -41.08
C ILE A 36 -4.40 -8.89 -41.23
N ASP A 37 -4.17 -9.82 -42.16
CA ASP A 37 -2.83 -10.19 -42.59
C ASP A 37 -2.41 -9.25 -43.74
N LEU A 38 -1.56 -8.27 -43.44
CA LEU A 38 -1.13 -7.27 -44.43
C LEU A 38 -0.25 -7.90 -45.54
N PRO A 39 -0.57 -7.69 -46.83
CA PRO A 39 0.20 -8.17 -47.98
C PRO A 39 1.69 -7.85 -47.88
N THR A 40 2.05 -6.63 -47.47
CA THR A 40 3.46 -6.21 -47.37
C THR A 40 4.20 -6.83 -46.18
N GLY A 41 3.47 -7.42 -45.21
CA GLY A 41 4.03 -8.19 -44.10
C GLY A 41 4.35 -9.64 -44.45
N LYS A 42 4.17 -10.10 -45.70
CA LYS A 42 4.45 -11.50 -46.08
C LYS A 42 5.26 -11.73 -47.37
N MET A 43 5.62 -10.75 -48.23
CA MET A 43 6.67 -10.96 -49.26
C MET A 43 7.05 -9.76 -50.20
N ARG A 44 8.33 -9.84 -50.67
CA ARG A 44 9.01 -9.48 -51.96
C ARG A 44 9.82 -8.16 -52.10
N PRO A 45 11.09 -8.28 -52.59
CA PRO A 45 11.84 -7.20 -53.23
C PRO A 45 11.00 -6.29 -54.13
N GLY A 46 11.04 -4.98 -53.89
CA GLY A 46 10.57 -3.97 -54.84
C GLY A 46 9.12 -3.48 -54.72
N SER A 47 8.41 -3.72 -53.62
CA SER A 47 7.16 -2.98 -53.36
C SER A 47 7.48 -1.53 -53.03
N GLN A 48 7.06 -0.59 -53.89
CA GLN A 48 7.42 0.84 -53.78
C GLN A 48 6.36 1.69 -53.05
N ASP A 49 5.20 1.12 -52.68
CA ASP A 49 4.12 1.82 -51.96
C ASP A 49 3.33 0.89 -51.01
N MET A 50 2.34 1.46 -50.29
CA MET A 50 1.47 0.74 -49.32
C MET A 50 0.01 0.61 -49.79
N HIS A 51 -0.27 0.78 -51.09
CA HIS A 51 -1.65 0.81 -51.60
C HIS A 51 -2.39 -0.51 -51.38
N GLU A 52 -1.74 -1.65 -51.58
CA GLU A 52 -2.36 -2.97 -51.40
C GLU A 52 -2.80 -3.21 -49.94
N ASP A 53 -2.02 -2.74 -48.97
CA ASP A 53 -2.38 -2.81 -47.56
C ASP A 53 -3.55 -1.88 -47.23
N LEU A 54 -3.52 -0.65 -47.73
CA LEU A 54 -4.60 0.32 -47.52
C LEU A 54 -5.92 -0.19 -48.11
N ASP A 55 -5.87 -0.75 -49.32
CA ASP A 55 -7.02 -1.32 -50.01
C ASP A 55 -7.57 -2.54 -49.25
N LEU A 56 -6.70 -3.43 -48.77
CA LEU A 56 -7.14 -4.58 -47.98
C LEU A 56 -7.78 -4.15 -46.66
N ILE A 57 -7.14 -3.25 -45.91
CA ILE A 57 -7.69 -2.76 -44.64
C ILE A 57 -9.06 -2.12 -44.88
N ARG A 58 -9.16 -1.27 -45.90
CA ARG A 58 -10.42 -0.63 -46.26
C ARG A 58 -11.49 -1.65 -46.67
N GLN A 59 -11.12 -2.66 -47.46
CA GLN A 59 -12.02 -3.74 -47.87
C GLN A 59 -12.54 -4.53 -46.66
N VAL A 60 -11.69 -4.83 -45.68
CA VAL A 60 -12.09 -5.56 -44.47
C VAL A 60 -13.04 -4.72 -43.61
N ILE A 61 -12.73 -3.44 -43.41
CA ILE A 61 -13.63 -2.50 -42.70
C ILE A 61 -14.98 -2.45 -43.40
N LEU A 62 -14.99 -2.24 -44.73
CA LEU A 62 -16.22 -2.20 -45.52
C LEU A 62 -17.01 -3.51 -45.45
N GLY A 63 -16.35 -4.67 -45.43
CA GLY A 63 -17.01 -5.97 -45.28
C GLY A 63 -17.81 -6.10 -43.98
N GLU A 64 -17.26 -5.65 -42.85
CA GLU A 64 -17.98 -5.67 -41.57
C GLU A 64 -19.09 -4.61 -41.51
N LEU A 65 -18.87 -3.45 -42.14
CA LEU A 65 -19.91 -2.43 -42.29
C LEU A 65 -21.05 -2.90 -43.22
N ASP A 66 -20.76 -3.60 -44.31
CA ASP A 66 -21.80 -4.13 -45.21
C ASP A 66 -22.56 -5.30 -44.59
N ALA A 67 -21.93 -6.04 -43.65
CA ALA A 67 -22.60 -7.01 -42.78
C ALA A 67 -23.49 -6.36 -41.69
N GLY A 68 -23.53 -5.03 -41.62
CA GLY A 68 -24.38 -4.27 -40.71
C GLY A 68 -23.81 -4.09 -39.30
N HIS A 69 -22.50 -4.29 -39.10
CA HIS A 69 -21.83 -4.04 -37.82
C HIS A 69 -21.33 -2.59 -37.75
N ASP A 70 -21.25 -2.03 -36.55
CA ASP A 70 -20.34 -0.90 -36.29
C ASP A 70 -18.92 -1.45 -36.10
N VAL A 71 -17.89 -0.63 -36.29
CA VAL A 71 -16.48 -1.06 -36.21
C VAL A 71 -15.71 -0.24 -35.16
N VAL A 72 -14.88 -0.92 -34.38
CA VAL A 72 -13.78 -0.31 -33.62
C VAL A 72 -12.46 -0.76 -34.24
N LEU A 73 -11.63 0.20 -34.61
CA LEU A 73 -10.36 -0.07 -35.29
C LEU A 73 -9.22 -0.20 -34.26
N MET A 74 -8.59 -1.37 -34.21
CA MET A 74 -7.46 -1.67 -33.34
C MET A 74 -6.16 -1.59 -34.17
N GLY A 75 -5.42 -0.50 -34.03
CA GLY A 75 -4.21 -0.25 -34.82
C GLY A 75 -2.94 -0.36 -33.99
N HIS A 76 -2.11 -1.37 -34.23
CA HIS A 76 -0.81 -1.53 -33.56
C HIS A 76 0.33 -1.02 -34.47
N SER A 77 1.23 -0.17 -33.96
CA SER A 77 2.39 0.33 -34.73
C SER A 77 2.00 0.82 -36.13
N ALA A 78 2.68 0.43 -37.21
CA ALA A 78 2.30 0.82 -38.57
C ALA A 78 0.85 0.48 -38.95
N GLY A 79 0.24 -0.54 -38.34
CA GLY A 79 -1.17 -0.86 -38.51
C GLY A 79 -2.12 0.24 -38.03
N GLY A 80 -1.72 1.06 -37.05
CA GLY A 80 -2.45 2.27 -36.68
C GLY A 80 -2.40 3.33 -37.79
N ILE A 81 -1.23 3.56 -38.38
CA ILE A 81 -1.05 4.52 -39.47
C ILE A 81 -1.91 4.14 -40.68
N LEU A 82 -1.68 2.92 -41.20
CA LEU A 82 -2.40 2.39 -42.36
C LEU A 82 -3.89 2.27 -42.08
N GLY A 83 -4.26 1.81 -40.88
CA GLY A 83 -5.64 1.71 -40.45
C GLY A 83 -6.37 3.05 -40.46
N PHE A 84 -5.77 4.08 -39.88
CA PHE A 84 -6.40 5.40 -39.78
C PHE A 84 -6.49 6.13 -41.12
N ILE A 85 -5.58 5.84 -42.06
CA ILE A 85 -5.67 6.30 -43.45
C ILE A 85 -6.76 5.54 -44.21
N ALA A 86 -6.78 4.21 -44.13
CA ALA A 86 -7.77 3.38 -44.82
C ALA A 86 -9.21 3.65 -44.34
N ALA A 87 -9.35 4.13 -43.10
CA ALA A 87 -10.62 4.43 -42.44
C ALA A 87 -11.28 5.76 -42.89
N GLN A 88 -10.61 6.59 -43.70
CA GLN A 88 -11.12 7.89 -44.13
C GLN A 88 -12.51 7.80 -44.79
N GLY A 89 -13.42 8.69 -44.39
CA GLY A 89 -14.81 8.73 -44.87
C GLY A 89 -15.70 7.60 -44.35
N LEU A 90 -15.24 6.80 -43.39
CA LEU A 90 -16.00 5.64 -42.87
C LEU A 90 -16.48 5.82 -41.42
N SER A 91 -16.30 7.00 -40.80
CA SER A 91 -16.86 7.26 -39.47
C SER A 91 -18.39 7.13 -39.49
N LYS A 92 -18.98 6.84 -38.32
CA LYS A 92 -20.44 6.72 -38.20
C LYS A 92 -21.16 8.01 -38.61
N VAL A 93 -20.59 9.17 -38.31
CA VAL A 93 -21.17 10.46 -38.68
C VAL A 93 -21.16 10.65 -40.21
N GLU A 94 -20.04 10.36 -40.86
CA GLU A 94 -19.91 10.49 -42.32
C GLU A 94 -20.82 9.49 -43.06
N ARG A 95 -20.90 8.25 -42.58
CA ARG A 95 -21.76 7.23 -43.18
C ARG A 95 -23.25 7.48 -42.96
N GLN A 96 -23.63 8.06 -41.82
CA GLN A 96 -25.00 8.52 -41.58
C GLN A 96 -25.40 9.64 -42.55
N ALA A 97 -24.49 10.56 -42.87
CA ALA A 97 -24.73 11.58 -43.90
C ALA A 97 -24.96 10.96 -45.29
N ALA A 98 -24.40 9.78 -45.56
CA ALA A 98 -24.61 8.99 -46.79
C ALA A 98 -25.80 8.00 -46.70
N GLY A 99 -26.67 8.11 -45.68
CA GLY A 99 -27.86 7.27 -45.54
C GLY A 99 -27.60 5.85 -45.03
N LYS A 100 -26.43 5.57 -44.44
CA LYS A 100 -26.10 4.28 -43.82
C LYS A 100 -26.27 4.35 -42.29
N SER A 101 -26.67 3.25 -41.67
CA SER A 101 -26.96 3.22 -40.21
C SER A 101 -25.76 2.91 -39.32
N ASN A 102 -24.61 2.56 -39.90
CA ASN A 102 -23.41 2.12 -39.20
C ASN A 102 -22.15 2.82 -39.69
N GLY A 103 -21.08 2.70 -38.90
CA GLY A 103 -19.75 3.15 -39.30
C GLY A 103 -18.70 2.81 -38.27
N ILE A 104 -17.53 3.41 -38.42
CA ILE A 104 -16.49 3.34 -37.40
C ILE A 104 -16.92 4.23 -36.23
N ILE A 105 -16.98 3.65 -35.04
CA ILE A 105 -17.47 4.30 -33.81
C ILE A 105 -16.36 4.57 -32.79
N GLY A 106 -15.18 4.03 -33.00
CA GLY A 106 -14.00 4.34 -32.20
C GLY A 106 -12.74 3.72 -32.79
N SER A 107 -11.59 4.18 -32.30
CA SER A 107 -10.30 3.58 -32.60
C SER A 107 -9.44 3.44 -31.36
N ILE A 108 -8.56 2.46 -31.38
CA ILE A 108 -7.55 2.23 -30.35
C ILE A 108 -6.20 2.10 -31.04
N GLY A 109 -5.33 3.09 -30.82
CA GLY A 109 -3.93 3.01 -31.19
C GLY A 109 -3.16 2.28 -30.10
N VAL A 110 -2.40 1.25 -30.45
CA VAL A 110 -1.44 0.60 -29.56
C VAL A 110 -0.08 0.91 -30.13
N ALA A 111 0.81 1.51 -29.35
CA ALA A 111 2.18 1.77 -29.77
C ALA A 111 2.27 2.18 -31.26
N THR A 112 1.57 3.25 -31.67
CA THR A 112 1.49 3.70 -33.08
C THR A 112 1.79 5.19 -33.21
N ILE A 113 2.40 5.60 -34.33
CA ILE A 113 2.52 7.03 -34.67
C ILE A 113 1.17 7.48 -35.24
N LEU A 114 0.60 8.57 -34.71
CA LEU A 114 -0.63 9.11 -35.27
C LEU A 114 -0.34 9.84 -36.60
N PRO A 115 -1.10 9.57 -37.68
CA PRO A 115 -0.91 10.26 -38.95
C PRO A 115 -1.14 11.78 -38.81
N TYR A 116 -0.19 12.58 -39.30
CA TYR A 116 -0.36 14.03 -39.39
C TYR A 116 -0.86 14.46 -40.79
N PRO A 117 -1.75 15.45 -40.88
CA PRO A 117 -2.25 15.97 -42.15
C PRO A 117 -1.14 16.28 -43.16
N GLY A 118 -1.18 15.60 -44.32
CA GLY A 118 -0.30 15.85 -45.46
C GLY A 118 1.16 15.42 -45.30
N LYS A 119 1.57 14.92 -44.13
CA LYS A 119 2.96 14.56 -43.80
C LYS A 119 3.20 13.05 -43.88
N THR A 120 4.37 12.66 -44.37
CA THR A 120 4.87 11.28 -44.28
C THR A 120 5.53 11.01 -42.93
N ILE A 121 5.76 9.74 -42.58
CA ILE A 121 6.59 9.40 -41.41
C ILE A 121 8.00 9.94 -41.59
N PHE A 122 8.53 9.91 -42.81
CA PHE A 122 9.80 10.52 -43.14
C PHE A 122 9.78 12.03 -42.88
N ASP A 123 8.74 12.76 -43.33
CA ASP A 123 8.59 14.19 -43.05
C ASP A 123 8.51 14.46 -41.55
N MET A 124 7.75 13.64 -40.79
CA MET A 124 7.69 13.74 -39.34
C MET A 124 9.08 13.50 -38.72
N ASN A 125 9.81 12.46 -39.15
CA ASN A 125 11.13 12.15 -38.64
C ASN A 125 12.19 13.20 -39.03
N VAL A 126 12.02 13.91 -40.15
CA VAL A 126 12.93 14.97 -40.63
C VAL A 126 12.59 16.33 -40.01
N GLU A 127 11.31 16.69 -39.94
CA GLU A 127 10.83 17.94 -39.37
C GLU A 127 10.96 17.97 -37.86
N TYR A 128 10.81 16.83 -37.18
CA TYR A 128 11.16 16.65 -35.78
C TYR A 128 12.61 16.17 -35.61
N GLY A 129 13.48 16.35 -36.60
CA GLY A 129 14.82 15.73 -36.69
C GLY A 129 15.63 15.69 -35.41
N ALA A 130 16.60 14.77 -35.34
CA ALA A 130 17.41 14.44 -34.15
C ALA A 130 17.77 15.61 -33.21
N PRO A 131 18.14 16.84 -33.67
CA PRO A 131 18.40 17.96 -32.75
C PRO A 131 17.16 18.49 -32.03
N GLN A 132 16.01 18.58 -32.72
CA GLN A 132 14.74 19.00 -32.10
C GLN A 132 14.11 17.87 -31.30
N GLN A 133 14.26 16.61 -31.71
CA GLN A 133 13.91 15.44 -30.89
C GLN A 133 14.76 15.35 -29.61
N VAL A 134 16.05 15.69 -29.65
CA VAL A 134 16.93 15.80 -28.47
C VAL A 134 16.54 17.00 -27.60
N GLU A 135 16.21 18.15 -28.19
CA GLU A 135 15.79 19.33 -27.43
C GLU A 135 14.37 19.16 -26.86
N LEU A 136 13.48 18.43 -27.53
CA LEU A 136 12.16 18.04 -27.03
C LEU A 136 12.27 16.90 -26.01
N SER A 137 13.15 15.91 -26.18
CA SER A 137 13.40 14.84 -25.19
C SER A 137 14.09 15.37 -23.94
N GLN A 138 14.92 16.41 -24.06
CA GLN A 138 15.50 17.17 -22.94
C GLN A 138 14.49 18.14 -22.30
N LYS A 139 13.49 18.65 -23.04
CA LYS A 139 12.41 19.49 -22.50
C LYS A 139 11.21 18.70 -21.97
N LEU A 140 11.05 17.44 -22.35
CA LEU A 140 9.90 16.55 -22.03
C LEU A 140 10.30 15.26 -21.29
N ASP A 141 11.56 15.14 -20.85
CA ASP A 141 12.15 13.98 -20.15
C ASP A 141 11.79 12.60 -20.71
N LEU A 142 12.28 12.30 -21.92
CA LEU A 142 12.06 11.01 -22.57
C LEU A 142 13.36 10.19 -22.61
N ALA A 143 13.25 8.87 -22.45
CA ALA A 143 14.34 7.95 -22.76
C ALA A 143 14.67 8.05 -24.25
N TYR A 144 15.72 8.79 -24.58
CA TYR A 144 16.24 8.92 -25.93
C TYR A 144 17.08 7.68 -26.23
N VAL A 145 16.55 6.73 -27.01
CA VAL A 145 17.41 5.77 -27.73
C VAL A 145 17.99 6.56 -28.90
N PRO A 146 19.33 6.74 -28.99
CA PRO A 146 19.94 7.45 -30.10
C PRO A 146 19.42 6.92 -31.43
N VAL A 147 19.12 7.82 -32.38
CA VAL A 147 18.65 7.43 -33.71
C VAL A 147 19.58 6.38 -34.33
N ASP A 148 20.88 6.46 -34.07
CA ASP A 148 21.87 5.47 -34.52
C ASP A 148 21.68 4.08 -33.89
N GLU A 149 21.25 3.99 -32.62
CA GLU A 149 20.95 2.73 -31.92
C GLU A 149 19.56 2.17 -32.28
N TYR A 150 18.59 3.04 -32.52
CA TYR A 150 17.27 2.65 -33.05
C TYR A 150 17.41 2.14 -34.50
N MET A 151 18.19 2.83 -35.33
CA MET A 151 18.51 2.41 -36.70
C MET A 151 19.41 1.16 -36.72
N ALA A 152 20.24 0.93 -35.69
CA ALA A 152 21.01 -0.31 -35.57
C ALA A 152 20.15 -1.54 -35.24
N ALA A 153 18.91 -1.35 -34.79
CA ALA A 153 18.00 -2.43 -34.48
C ALA A 153 17.17 -2.90 -35.69
N TYR A 154 17.29 -2.22 -36.84
CA TYR A 154 16.71 -2.62 -38.10
C TYR A 154 17.77 -2.70 -39.20
N LYS A 155 17.65 -3.70 -40.06
CA LYS A 155 18.48 -3.81 -41.27
C LYS A 155 17.63 -3.45 -42.47
N ILE A 156 17.96 -2.36 -43.17
CA ILE A 156 17.39 -2.07 -44.49
C ILE A 156 18.08 -2.97 -45.52
N ASN A 157 17.29 -3.71 -46.28
CA ASN A 157 17.75 -4.59 -47.33
C ASN A 157 17.83 -3.83 -48.67
N GLU A 158 18.72 -4.27 -49.57
CA GLU A 158 18.91 -3.66 -50.91
C GLU A 158 17.63 -3.66 -51.77
N ASP A 159 16.65 -4.48 -51.39
CA ASP A 159 15.42 -4.72 -52.10
C ASP A 159 14.25 -3.80 -51.66
N GLY A 160 14.53 -2.81 -50.80
CA GLY A 160 13.55 -1.85 -50.30
C GLY A 160 12.74 -2.34 -49.09
N THR A 161 13.16 -3.43 -48.46
CA THR A 161 12.55 -3.95 -47.24
C THR A 161 13.40 -3.70 -45.99
N ASN A 162 12.86 -3.96 -44.79
CA ASN A 162 13.61 -3.97 -43.55
C ASN A 162 13.29 -5.17 -42.65
N ASP A 163 14.32 -5.61 -41.91
CA ASP A 163 14.22 -6.66 -40.90
C ASP A 163 14.48 -6.05 -39.51
N CYS A 164 13.72 -6.48 -38.51
CA CYS A 164 14.03 -6.18 -37.11
C CYS A 164 15.09 -7.18 -36.61
N ILE A 165 16.31 -6.70 -36.36
CA ILE A 165 17.46 -7.55 -35.99
C ILE A 165 17.71 -7.58 -34.47
N ASP A 166 17.04 -6.72 -33.70
CA ASP A 166 17.07 -6.70 -32.23
C ASP A 166 15.65 -6.65 -31.63
N SER A 167 14.80 -7.59 -32.04
CA SER A 167 13.38 -7.63 -31.67
C SER A 167 13.14 -7.82 -30.18
N TYR A 168 14.02 -8.52 -29.47
CA TYR A 168 13.85 -8.73 -28.02
C TYR A 168 13.93 -7.40 -27.27
N ARG A 169 15.00 -6.63 -27.49
CA ARG A 169 15.19 -5.34 -26.82
C ARG A 169 14.10 -4.33 -27.18
N LEU A 170 13.62 -4.38 -28.43
CA LEU A 170 12.71 -3.36 -28.96
C LEU A 170 11.23 -3.61 -28.76
N MET A 171 10.78 -4.86 -28.58
CA MET A 171 9.34 -5.21 -28.61
C MET A 171 8.92 -6.25 -27.58
N TYR A 172 9.88 -6.95 -26.97
CA TYR A 172 9.62 -8.06 -26.05
C TYR A 172 10.49 -7.99 -24.80
N CYS A 173 11.03 -6.81 -24.47
CA CYS A 173 11.94 -6.61 -23.35
C CYS A 173 11.24 -6.76 -21.99
N ASP A 174 9.91 -6.80 -22.00
CA ASP A 174 9.02 -7.02 -20.88
C ASP A 174 8.57 -8.49 -20.74
N LEU A 175 9.00 -9.39 -21.63
CA LEU A 175 8.77 -10.82 -21.56
C LEU A 175 10.03 -11.59 -21.15
N PRO A 176 9.90 -12.70 -20.41
CA PRO A 176 10.98 -13.67 -20.29
C PRO A 176 11.51 -14.09 -21.67
N VAL A 177 12.84 -14.26 -21.78
CA VAL A 177 13.49 -14.58 -23.07
C VAL A 177 12.86 -15.81 -23.72
N ASP A 178 12.57 -16.85 -22.96
CA ASP A 178 11.94 -18.09 -23.43
C ASP A 178 10.49 -17.90 -23.93
N GLU A 179 9.75 -16.94 -23.39
CA GLU A 179 8.44 -16.54 -23.91
C GLU A 179 8.54 -15.67 -25.17
N ALA A 180 9.57 -14.83 -25.27
CA ALA A 180 9.77 -13.92 -26.39
C ALA A 180 10.27 -14.62 -27.66
N GLN A 181 11.20 -15.57 -27.52
CA GLN A 181 11.87 -16.23 -28.66
C GLN A 181 10.89 -16.86 -29.69
N PRO A 182 9.81 -17.56 -29.29
CA PRO A 182 8.83 -18.08 -30.25
C PRO A 182 8.13 -17.01 -31.08
N TRP A 183 7.95 -15.79 -30.55
CA TRP A 183 7.33 -14.67 -31.27
C TRP A 183 8.31 -13.98 -32.20
N ILE A 184 9.54 -13.75 -31.73
CA ILE A 184 10.67 -13.23 -32.53
C ILE A 184 10.89 -14.14 -33.75
N ALA A 185 10.87 -15.46 -33.58
CA ALA A 185 11.06 -16.42 -34.67
C ALA A 185 9.96 -16.37 -35.75
N LYS A 186 8.82 -15.74 -35.46
CA LYS A 186 7.70 -15.54 -36.40
C LYS A 186 7.72 -14.15 -37.06
N HIS A 187 8.73 -13.33 -36.80
CA HIS A 187 8.88 -12.02 -37.45
C HIS A 187 9.04 -12.18 -38.96
N SER A 188 8.33 -11.33 -39.68
CA SER A 188 8.42 -11.18 -41.14
C SER A 188 9.30 -9.99 -41.48
N THR A 189 9.74 -9.92 -42.74
CA THR A 189 10.37 -8.72 -43.33
C THR A 189 9.29 -7.71 -43.72
N ALA A 190 9.51 -6.41 -43.51
CA ALA A 190 8.51 -5.37 -43.80
C ALA A 190 8.96 -4.36 -44.87
N SER A 191 8.03 -3.71 -45.57
CA SER A 191 8.35 -2.71 -46.61
C SER A 191 8.82 -1.39 -46.00
N THR A 192 9.86 -0.77 -46.57
CA THR A 192 10.27 0.60 -46.19
C THR A 192 9.32 1.67 -46.75
N ALA A 193 8.43 1.33 -47.69
CA ALA A 193 7.46 2.26 -48.26
C ALA A 193 6.49 2.85 -47.22
N ILE A 194 6.32 2.19 -46.06
CA ILE A 194 5.56 2.71 -44.92
C ILE A 194 6.02 4.11 -44.49
N TYR A 195 7.32 4.39 -44.59
CA TYR A 195 7.87 5.69 -44.18
C TYR A 195 7.43 6.84 -45.10
N MET A 196 7.00 6.53 -46.32
CA MET A 196 6.60 7.50 -47.34
C MET A 196 5.07 7.68 -47.44
N VAL A 197 4.30 7.01 -46.58
CA VAL A 197 2.84 7.13 -46.58
C VAL A 197 2.43 8.46 -45.95
N LYS A 198 1.67 9.28 -46.69
CA LYS A 198 1.13 10.55 -46.20
C LYS A 198 -0.11 10.36 -45.34
N GLY A 199 -0.16 11.07 -44.21
CA GLY A 199 -1.37 11.17 -43.41
C GLY A 199 -2.50 11.93 -44.14
N PRO A 200 -3.77 11.63 -43.83
CA PRO A 200 -4.90 12.27 -44.48
C PRO A 200 -5.13 13.67 -43.90
N GLU A 201 -5.70 14.58 -44.69
CA GLU A 201 -5.95 15.98 -44.26
C GLU A 201 -6.81 16.08 -42.99
N ASN A 202 -7.76 15.15 -42.79
CA ASN A 202 -8.59 15.06 -41.60
C ASN A 202 -8.46 13.66 -40.97
N PRO A 203 -7.52 13.42 -40.05
CA PRO A 203 -7.33 12.11 -39.41
C PRO A 203 -8.62 11.63 -38.74
N ILE A 204 -8.96 10.35 -38.92
CA ILE A 204 -10.18 9.80 -38.32
C ILE A 204 -10.18 9.92 -36.79
N THR A 205 -9.00 9.95 -36.18
CA THR A 205 -8.79 10.13 -34.74
C THR A 205 -9.27 11.48 -34.20
N GLU A 206 -9.51 12.47 -35.07
CA GLU A 206 -10.12 13.75 -34.69
C GLU A 206 -11.66 13.74 -34.83
N ILE A 207 -12.21 12.72 -35.49
CA ILE A 207 -13.63 12.63 -35.87
C ILE A 207 -14.40 11.65 -34.94
N ILE A 208 -13.73 10.61 -34.45
CA ILE A 208 -14.33 9.57 -33.59
C ILE A 208 -13.63 9.50 -32.23
N PRO A 209 -14.29 8.93 -31.19
CA PRO A 209 -13.62 8.61 -29.94
C PRO A 209 -12.41 7.70 -30.17
N SER A 210 -11.22 8.18 -29.83
CA SER A 210 -9.96 7.48 -30.00
C SER A 210 -9.25 7.31 -28.67
N TYR A 211 -8.71 6.11 -28.44
CA TYR A 211 -7.95 5.75 -27.25
C TYR A 211 -6.54 5.34 -27.66
N TYR A 212 -5.58 5.56 -26.77
CA TYR A 212 -4.19 5.19 -26.99
C TYR A 212 -3.69 4.29 -25.86
N VAL A 213 -3.05 3.18 -26.23
CA VAL A 213 -2.39 2.26 -25.31
C VAL A 213 -0.89 2.45 -25.48
N TYR A 214 -0.27 3.05 -24.47
CA TYR A 214 1.17 3.28 -24.41
C TYR A 214 1.85 2.19 -23.56
N PRO A 215 2.67 1.32 -24.14
CA PRO A 215 3.44 0.34 -23.38
C PRO A 215 4.62 1.03 -22.68
N THR A 216 4.51 1.26 -21.37
CA THR A 216 5.49 2.03 -20.58
C THR A 216 6.86 1.37 -20.42
N ARG A 217 7.03 0.14 -20.89
CA ARG A 217 8.27 -0.65 -20.78
C ARG A 217 8.84 -1.03 -22.13
N ASP A 218 8.16 -0.69 -23.21
CA ASP A 218 8.56 -1.05 -24.57
C ASP A 218 9.34 0.11 -25.21
N ALA A 219 10.39 -0.21 -25.95
CA ALA A 219 11.30 0.78 -26.55
C ALA A 219 10.95 1.09 -28.03
N ALA A 220 9.83 0.58 -28.53
CA ALA A 220 9.47 0.61 -29.95
C ALA A 220 9.12 2.00 -30.53
N ILE A 221 8.71 2.98 -29.71
CA ILE A 221 8.34 4.34 -30.18
C ILE A 221 9.06 5.45 -29.42
N LEU A 222 9.64 6.37 -30.20
CA LEU A 222 10.41 7.53 -29.76
C LEU A 222 9.57 8.81 -29.49
N TYR A 223 8.28 8.70 -29.13
CA TYR A 223 7.44 9.85 -28.80
C TYR A 223 6.79 9.75 -27.40
N GLY A 224 7.11 10.76 -26.56
CA GLY A 224 6.40 11.30 -25.39
C GLY A 224 5.32 10.46 -24.71
N CYS A 225 5.37 10.12 -23.41
CA CYS A 225 5.60 11.01 -22.28
C CYS A 225 5.81 10.16 -21.00
N ARG A 226 6.93 10.31 -20.31
CA ARG A 226 7.00 9.99 -18.88
C ARG A 226 7.60 11.21 -18.20
N GLU A 227 6.75 12.14 -17.79
CA GLU A 227 7.24 13.19 -16.90
C GLU A 227 7.75 12.53 -15.61
N ASP A 228 8.91 12.97 -15.10
CA ASP A 228 9.36 12.55 -13.77
C ASP A 228 8.22 12.67 -12.76
N TYR A 229 8.21 11.75 -11.81
CA TYR A 229 7.19 11.69 -10.77
C TYR A 229 6.94 13.08 -10.16
N TRP A 230 5.67 13.52 -10.09
CA TRP A 230 5.30 14.87 -9.66
C TRP A 230 5.94 15.28 -8.33
N PHE A 231 6.22 14.31 -7.46
CA PHE A 231 6.82 14.52 -6.15
C PHE A 231 8.27 15.00 -6.25
N GLU A 232 9.00 14.74 -7.33
CA GLU A 232 10.33 15.31 -7.54
C GLU A 232 10.27 16.79 -7.95
N LYS A 233 9.23 17.15 -8.71
CA LYS A 233 9.08 18.46 -9.37
C LYS A 233 8.30 19.47 -8.53
N ILE A 234 7.44 19.01 -7.63
CA ILE A 234 6.64 19.89 -6.79
C ILE A 234 7.56 20.75 -5.93
N LYS A 235 7.15 21.99 -5.66
CA LYS A 235 7.93 22.83 -4.75
C LYS A 235 7.92 22.22 -3.34
N HIS A 236 9.09 21.87 -2.83
CA HIS A 236 9.28 21.46 -1.44
C HIS A 236 9.60 22.66 -0.55
N ASN A 237 8.72 22.94 0.40
CA ASN A 237 8.85 24.00 1.40
C ASN A 237 8.28 23.56 2.76
N GLY A 238 8.49 22.27 3.06
CA GLY A 238 8.27 21.71 4.39
C GLY A 238 9.23 22.33 5.41
N ILE A 239 8.80 22.39 6.67
CA ILE A 239 9.55 22.95 7.80
C ILE A 239 9.40 22.03 9.01
N SER A 240 10.32 22.12 9.98
CA SER A 240 10.19 21.45 11.29
C SER A 240 10.00 22.51 12.38
N PRO A 241 8.76 22.94 12.69
CA PRO A 241 8.51 24.22 13.35
C PRO A 241 9.03 24.33 14.79
N PHE A 242 9.29 23.20 15.47
CA PHE A 242 9.57 23.18 16.91
C PHE A 242 11.03 22.93 17.29
N ILE A 243 11.94 22.84 16.31
CA ILE A 243 13.38 22.78 16.58
C ILE A 243 14.07 24.13 16.32
N PRO A 244 15.26 24.38 16.90
CA PRO A 244 16.06 25.55 16.57
C PRO A 244 16.30 25.66 15.05
N ASN A 245 16.08 26.86 14.49
CA ASN A 245 16.16 27.13 13.04
C ASN A 245 15.25 26.25 12.16
N GLY A 246 14.18 25.71 12.75
CA GLY A 246 13.25 24.79 12.10
C GLY A 246 12.56 25.28 10.83
N LYS A 247 12.39 26.60 10.68
CA LYS A 247 11.87 27.22 9.44
C LYS A 247 12.80 27.07 8.24
N SER A 248 14.09 26.88 8.49
CA SER A 248 15.11 26.66 7.45
C SER A 248 15.48 25.19 7.31
N TRP A 249 14.80 24.29 8.04
CA TRP A 249 15.08 22.86 7.99
C TRP A 249 14.73 22.28 6.62
N LYS A 250 15.71 21.65 5.97
CA LYS A 250 15.50 20.96 4.69
C LYS A 250 14.92 19.56 4.92
N VAL A 251 13.60 19.46 4.72
CA VAL A 251 12.86 18.20 4.83
C VAL A 251 13.14 17.30 3.62
N PHE A 252 12.83 17.77 2.41
CA PHE A 252 13.06 17.03 1.16
C PHE A 252 14.51 17.14 0.70
N ARG A 253 15.08 16.00 0.31
CA ARG A 253 16.50 15.84 -0.02
C ARG A 253 16.59 14.92 -1.24
N ASN A 254 16.97 15.44 -2.40
CA ASN A 254 17.18 14.64 -3.59
C ASN A 254 18.66 14.22 -3.68
N VAL A 255 18.93 12.92 -3.63
CA VAL A 255 20.31 12.40 -3.57
C VAL A 255 21.15 12.81 -4.79
N LYS A 256 20.54 13.00 -5.97
CA LYS A 256 21.24 13.44 -7.17
C LYS A 256 21.49 14.94 -7.13
N SER A 257 20.43 15.74 -7.14
CA SER A 257 20.54 17.20 -7.33
C SER A 257 21.17 17.92 -6.14
N ASP A 258 21.04 17.38 -4.93
CA ASP A 258 21.52 18.04 -3.71
C ASP A 258 22.84 17.46 -3.17
N PHE A 259 23.10 16.17 -3.42
CA PHE A 259 24.21 15.44 -2.77
C PHE A 259 25.17 14.76 -3.76
N GLY A 260 24.91 14.84 -5.07
CA GLY A 260 25.84 14.41 -6.10
C GLY A 260 25.90 12.91 -6.36
N ALA A 261 24.88 12.14 -5.95
CA ALA A 261 24.74 10.76 -6.40
C ALA A 261 24.59 10.71 -7.93
N VAL A 262 25.19 9.70 -8.57
CA VAL A 262 25.23 9.56 -10.02
C VAL A 262 24.13 8.61 -10.51
N GLY A 263 23.95 7.47 -9.86
CA GLY A 263 22.91 6.50 -10.21
C GLY A 263 23.14 5.75 -11.53
N ASP A 264 24.40 5.53 -11.92
CA ASP A 264 24.80 4.87 -13.19
C ASP A 264 25.25 3.40 -13.03
N GLY A 265 25.21 2.87 -11.81
CA GLY A 265 25.68 1.52 -11.43
C GLY A 265 27.20 1.37 -11.38
N LYS A 266 27.96 2.45 -11.60
CA LYS A 266 29.44 2.44 -11.69
C LYS A 266 30.10 3.39 -10.71
N ALA A 267 29.54 4.57 -10.46
CA ALA A 267 29.97 5.42 -9.37
C ALA A 267 29.59 4.75 -8.04
N ASP A 268 30.42 4.96 -7.02
CA ASP A 268 30.05 4.61 -5.66
C ASP A 268 29.22 5.76 -5.09
N ASP A 269 27.92 5.53 -4.91
CA ASP A 269 26.96 6.53 -4.46
C ASP A 269 26.74 6.49 -2.95
N THR A 270 27.48 5.63 -2.22
CA THR A 270 27.25 5.44 -0.78
C THR A 270 27.35 6.74 0.00
N ASP A 271 28.41 7.51 -0.22
CA ASP A 271 28.66 8.74 0.54
C ASP A 271 27.66 9.84 0.21
N ALA A 272 27.21 9.92 -1.04
CA ALA A 272 26.19 10.89 -1.45
C ALA A 272 24.83 10.58 -0.81
N ILE A 273 24.41 9.32 -0.81
CA ILE A 273 23.15 8.89 -0.19
C ILE A 273 23.22 9.03 1.33
N GLN A 274 24.34 8.61 1.96
CA GLN A 274 24.51 8.78 3.40
C GLN A 274 24.54 10.26 3.79
N ALA A 275 25.15 11.13 2.99
CA ALA A 275 25.13 12.58 3.23
C ALA A 275 23.69 13.13 3.21
N ALA A 276 22.82 12.62 2.33
CA ALA A 276 21.41 12.98 2.33
C ALA A 276 20.68 12.51 3.60
N LEU A 277 20.97 11.31 4.09
CA LEU A 277 20.40 10.78 5.36
C LEU A 277 20.89 11.59 6.57
N ASP A 278 22.19 11.92 6.60
CA ASP A 278 22.88 12.63 7.69
C ASP A 278 22.56 14.13 7.73
N PHE A 279 22.08 14.70 6.62
CA PHE A 279 22.00 16.16 6.46
C PHE A 279 21.24 16.85 7.60
N VAL A 280 21.85 17.91 8.12
CA VAL A 280 21.29 18.86 9.07
C VAL A 280 21.48 20.26 8.50
N SER A 281 20.48 21.13 8.66
CA SER A 281 20.58 22.50 8.13
C SER A 281 21.63 23.32 8.89
N THR A 282 22.32 24.22 8.18
CA THR A 282 23.48 24.97 8.70
C THR A 282 23.16 25.74 9.99
N GLY A 283 23.98 25.55 11.03
CA GLY A 283 23.85 26.24 12.32
C GLY A 283 23.67 25.33 13.53
N SER A 284 23.53 24.01 13.33
CA SER A 284 23.59 22.99 14.40
C SER A 284 25.01 22.45 14.54
N ASN A 285 25.53 22.34 15.77
CA ASN A 285 26.74 21.58 16.07
C ASN A 285 26.46 20.07 16.25
N LYS A 286 25.19 19.65 16.12
CA LYS A 286 24.75 18.25 16.23
C LYS A 286 24.41 17.69 14.85
N THR A 287 24.73 16.42 14.65
CA THR A 287 24.29 15.56 13.55
C THR A 287 23.00 14.81 13.94
N ARG A 288 22.33 14.19 12.97
CA ARG A 288 21.18 13.30 13.27
C ARG A 288 21.58 12.10 14.13
N ARG A 289 22.85 11.67 14.05
CA ARG A 289 23.40 10.56 14.84
C ARG A 289 23.48 10.87 16.34
N ASP A 290 23.49 12.14 16.72
CA ASP A 290 23.68 12.56 18.12
C ASP A 290 22.39 12.52 18.96
N GLY A 291 21.25 12.06 18.40
CA GLY A 291 19.96 11.94 19.11
C GLY A 291 19.37 13.28 19.58
N GLY A 292 19.89 14.41 19.11
CA GLY A 292 19.68 15.71 19.73
C GLY A 292 18.40 16.45 19.39
N PHE A 293 17.51 15.86 18.59
CA PHE A 293 16.31 16.51 18.04
C PHE A 293 14.99 15.93 18.57
N GLY A 294 15.04 14.85 19.36
CA GLY A 294 13.85 14.05 19.67
C GLY A 294 13.44 13.16 18.49
N THR A 295 12.38 12.38 18.65
CA THR A 295 11.85 11.49 17.61
C THR A 295 10.99 12.25 16.59
N THR A 296 10.53 13.47 16.90
CA THR A 296 9.63 14.25 16.01
C THR A 296 10.21 15.58 15.52
N GLY A 297 11.44 15.92 15.89
CA GLY A 297 12.06 17.20 15.54
C GLY A 297 12.87 17.25 14.24
N ALA A 298 13.31 16.12 13.67
CA ALA A 298 14.23 16.06 12.53
C ALA A 298 13.67 15.28 11.32
N PRO A 299 12.54 15.72 10.72
CA PRO A 299 11.92 15.05 9.58
C PRO A 299 12.82 15.08 8.34
N ALA A 300 12.98 13.94 7.68
CA ALA A 300 13.73 13.84 6.42
C ALA A 300 12.96 13.01 5.41
N VAL A 301 12.74 13.56 4.22
CA VAL A 301 12.32 12.81 3.04
C VAL A 301 13.53 12.71 2.12
N VAL A 302 14.14 11.53 2.06
CA VAL A 302 15.28 11.26 1.17
C VAL A 302 14.74 10.65 -0.10
N TYR A 303 14.69 11.46 -1.15
CA TYR A 303 14.19 11.07 -2.46
C TYR A 303 15.33 10.53 -3.34
N ILE A 304 15.09 9.37 -3.95
CA ILE A 304 16.04 8.68 -4.81
C ILE A 304 15.42 8.58 -6.22
N PRO A 305 15.86 9.42 -7.18
CA PRO A 305 15.38 9.33 -8.56
C PRO A 305 15.75 7.99 -9.20
N GLY A 306 15.13 7.65 -10.34
CA GLY A 306 15.47 6.45 -11.11
C GLY A 306 16.96 6.31 -11.44
N GLY A 307 17.44 5.07 -11.44
CA GLY A 307 18.85 4.72 -11.66
C GLY A 307 19.37 3.59 -10.76
N THR A 308 20.63 3.21 -10.97
CA THR A 308 21.32 2.18 -10.18
C THR A 308 22.42 2.83 -9.36
N TYR A 309 22.34 2.71 -8.04
CA TYR A 309 23.26 3.32 -7.09
C TYR A 309 24.13 2.23 -6.46
N ARG A 310 25.41 2.18 -6.84
CA ARG A 310 26.33 1.18 -6.29
C ARG A 310 26.76 1.59 -4.88
N LEU A 311 26.67 0.67 -3.94
CA LEU A 311 26.99 0.85 -2.52
C LEU A 311 28.17 -0.05 -2.13
N SER A 312 29.27 0.55 -1.65
CA SER A 312 30.44 -0.20 -1.16
C SER A 312 30.41 -0.47 0.34
N LYS A 313 29.49 0.16 1.08
CA LYS A 313 29.32 0.01 2.53
C LYS A 313 27.85 0.25 2.93
N PRO A 314 27.46 -0.05 4.18
CA PRO A 314 26.07 0.08 4.59
C PRO A 314 25.58 1.52 4.63
N LEU A 315 24.27 1.69 4.42
CA LEU A 315 23.54 2.93 4.72
C LEU A 315 22.91 2.86 6.11
N TYR A 316 22.87 3.99 6.82
CA TYR A 316 22.28 4.13 8.15
C TYR A 316 21.16 5.17 8.12
N SER A 317 19.95 4.75 8.48
CA SER A 317 18.78 5.63 8.63
C SER A 317 18.56 6.02 10.10
N TYR A 318 17.62 6.94 10.29
CA TYR A 318 17.29 7.55 11.58
C TYR A 318 15.78 7.61 11.77
N VAL A 319 15.32 7.76 13.02
CA VAL A 319 13.93 8.10 13.29
C VAL A 319 13.50 9.35 12.53
N GLN A 320 12.23 9.41 12.16
CA GLN A 320 11.65 10.48 11.34
C GLN A 320 12.23 10.60 9.92
N THR A 321 12.69 9.49 9.35
CA THR A 321 13.20 9.43 7.97
C THR A 321 12.28 8.60 7.08
N VAL A 322 11.92 9.15 5.93
CA VAL A 322 11.23 8.40 4.86
C VAL A 322 12.12 8.42 3.62
N VAL A 323 12.60 7.24 3.22
CA VAL A 323 13.29 7.03 1.95
C VAL A 323 12.26 6.68 0.88
N VAL A 324 12.22 7.46 -0.18
CA VAL A 324 11.21 7.34 -1.25
C VAL A 324 11.93 7.29 -2.60
N GLY A 325 11.81 6.16 -3.30
CA GLY A 325 12.20 6.09 -4.70
C GLY A 325 11.11 6.61 -5.64
N ASP A 326 11.50 6.92 -6.88
CA ASP A 326 10.55 7.17 -7.96
C ASP A 326 9.71 5.88 -8.20
N PRO A 327 8.38 5.90 -8.00
CA PRO A 327 7.56 4.70 -8.20
C PRO A 327 7.41 4.31 -9.66
N THR A 328 7.67 5.24 -10.58
CA THR A 328 7.63 5.01 -12.02
C THR A 328 8.93 4.32 -12.46
N ASP A 329 10.08 4.76 -11.98
CA ASP A 329 11.38 4.14 -12.25
C ASP A 329 12.10 3.82 -10.93
N MET A 330 11.75 2.68 -10.32
CA MET A 330 12.25 2.36 -8.96
C MET A 330 13.78 2.26 -8.93
N PRO A 331 14.46 3.10 -8.13
CA PRO A 331 15.91 3.07 -8.02
C PRO A 331 16.42 1.75 -7.43
N ILE A 332 17.58 1.32 -7.90
CA ILE A 332 18.27 0.13 -7.44
C ILE A 332 19.41 0.52 -6.52
N LEU A 333 19.33 0.17 -5.24
CA LEU A 333 20.42 0.26 -4.27
C LEU A 333 21.20 -1.05 -4.30
N GLN A 334 22.32 -1.07 -5.02
CA GLN A 334 23.06 -2.29 -5.36
C GLN A 334 24.34 -2.42 -4.55
N ALA A 335 24.44 -3.46 -3.75
CA ALA A 335 25.69 -3.84 -3.08
C ALA A 335 26.79 -4.11 -4.11
N ALA A 336 27.97 -3.51 -3.92
CA ALA A 336 29.12 -3.73 -4.78
C ALA A 336 29.57 -5.21 -4.76
N PRO A 337 30.20 -5.73 -5.83
CA PRO A 337 30.70 -7.11 -5.86
C PRO A 337 31.66 -7.46 -4.72
N ASP A 338 32.41 -6.45 -4.24
CA ASP A 338 33.38 -6.52 -3.15
C ASP A 338 32.82 -5.96 -1.82
N PHE A 339 31.50 -5.93 -1.65
CA PHE A 339 30.86 -5.48 -0.41
C PHE A 339 31.49 -6.18 0.82
N PRO A 340 31.91 -5.44 1.86
CA PRO A 340 32.75 -5.99 2.92
C PRO A 340 32.10 -7.18 3.65
N VAL A 341 32.84 -8.29 3.76
CA VAL A 341 32.39 -9.51 4.49
C VAL A 341 32.14 -9.29 5.99
N THR A 342 32.64 -8.19 6.54
CA THR A 342 32.44 -7.80 7.94
C THR A 342 31.09 -7.12 8.18
N GLU A 343 30.47 -6.59 7.11
CA GLU A 343 29.20 -5.89 7.18
C GLU A 343 28.06 -6.87 7.02
N LYS A 344 27.07 -6.77 7.91
CA LYS A 344 25.93 -7.70 7.96
C LYS A 344 24.78 -7.25 7.08
N PHE A 345 24.62 -5.94 6.90
CA PHE A 345 23.46 -5.34 6.28
C PHE A 345 23.86 -4.39 5.14
N LEU A 346 23.09 -4.38 4.07
CA LEU A 346 23.19 -3.33 3.04
C LEU A 346 22.59 -2.01 3.56
N PHE A 347 21.45 -2.10 4.24
CA PHE A 347 20.72 -0.95 4.76
C PHE A 347 20.28 -1.21 6.20
N TYR A 348 20.72 -0.35 7.12
CA TYR A 348 20.21 -0.27 8.50
C TYR A 348 18.98 0.65 8.54
N GLY A 349 17.80 0.04 8.49
CA GLY A 349 16.49 0.70 8.42
C GLY A 349 15.92 1.09 9.78
N PHE A 350 16.74 1.05 10.83
CA PHE A 350 16.38 1.46 12.19
C PHE A 350 17.44 2.39 12.76
N ASP A 351 17.05 3.18 13.75
CA ASP A 351 17.95 4.07 14.48
C ASP A 351 18.44 3.39 15.76
N SER A 352 19.74 3.05 15.79
CA SER A 352 20.37 2.38 16.93
C SER A 352 20.46 3.23 18.20
N ASN A 353 20.16 4.53 18.13
CA ASN A 353 20.11 5.38 19.32
C ASN A 353 18.87 5.12 20.19
N TYR A 354 17.86 4.46 19.62
CA TYR A 354 16.58 4.23 20.27
C TYR A 354 16.33 2.73 20.48
N ASN A 355 15.58 2.39 21.53
CA ASN A 355 15.12 1.02 21.69
C ASN A 355 14.24 0.64 20.48
N PRO A 356 14.32 -0.60 19.97
CA PRO A 356 13.48 -1.04 18.85
C PRO A 356 11.98 -0.80 19.08
N THR A 357 11.50 -0.91 20.32
CA THR A 357 10.08 -0.69 20.65
C THR A 357 9.61 0.77 20.50
N ILE A 358 10.52 1.72 20.38
CA ILE A 358 10.23 3.15 20.14
C ILE A 358 10.86 3.68 18.84
N ASN A 359 11.30 2.79 17.94
CA ASN A 359 11.78 3.15 16.61
C ASN A 359 10.58 3.48 15.69
N PHE A 360 9.97 4.63 15.95
CA PHE A 360 8.81 5.14 15.23
C PHE A 360 9.21 6.07 14.07
N TYR A 361 8.25 6.39 13.19
CA TYR A 361 8.40 7.37 12.11
C TYR A 361 9.50 7.03 11.11
N ILE A 362 9.55 5.78 10.63
CA ILE A 362 10.54 5.35 9.62
C ILE A 362 9.84 4.79 8.38
N GLY A 363 10.24 5.24 7.20
CA GLY A 363 9.69 4.76 5.93
C GLY A 363 10.76 4.35 4.91
N LEU A 364 10.49 3.29 4.17
CA LEU A 364 11.26 2.84 3.00
C LEU A 364 10.27 2.35 1.94
N ARG A 365 10.22 3.03 0.80
CA ARG A 365 9.29 2.68 -0.27
C ARG A 365 9.80 2.96 -1.67
N ASN A 366 9.29 2.17 -2.62
CA ASN A 366 9.56 2.28 -4.06
C ASN A 366 11.04 2.11 -4.41
N VAL A 367 11.73 1.15 -3.81
CA VAL A 367 13.15 0.89 -4.09
C VAL A 367 13.40 -0.59 -4.37
N VAL A 368 14.49 -0.88 -5.06
CA VAL A 368 15.05 -2.22 -5.17
C VAL A 368 16.31 -2.27 -4.30
N LEU A 369 16.38 -3.21 -3.36
CA LEU A 369 17.61 -3.56 -2.66
C LEU A 369 18.22 -4.77 -3.35
N ASP A 370 19.47 -4.66 -3.80
CA ASP A 370 20.09 -5.64 -4.69
C ASP A 370 21.45 -6.13 -4.17
N SER A 371 21.59 -7.42 -3.91
CA SER A 371 22.84 -8.11 -3.57
C SER A 371 23.26 -9.14 -4.62
N THR A 372 22.68 -9.14 -5.82
CA THR A 372 22.95 -10.15 -6.86
C THR A 372 24.41 -10.21 -7.30
N LEU A 373 25.17 -9.12 -7.14
CA LEU A 373 26.60 -9.06 -7.42
C LEU A 373 27.48 -9.59 -6.29
N VAL A 374 26.95 -9.71 -5.07
CA VAL A 374 27.66 -10.27 -3.91
C VAL A 374 27.71 -11.80 -4.04
N PRO A 375 28.84 -12.46 -3.76
CA PRO A 375 28.96 -13.92 -3.87
C PRO A 375 27.81 -14.68 -3.18
N PRO A 376 27.20 -15.71 -3.81
CA PRO A 376 26.03 -16.43 -3.27
C PRO A 376 26.21 -17.04 -1.88
N ALA A 377 27.47 -17.36 -1.50
CA ALA A 377 27.84 -17.96 -0.23
C ALA A 377 28.27 -16.94 0.84
N GLN A 378 28.39 -15.66 0.50
CA GLN A 378 28.68 -14.60 1.46
C GLN A 378 27.40 -14.21 2.20
N ASN A 379 27.47 -14.13 3.53
CA ASN A 379 26.35 -13.64 4.33
C ASN A 379 26.15 -12.14 4.06
N ILE A 380 24.94 -11.76 3.68
CA ILE A 380 24.48 -10.38 3.62
C ILE A 380 22.97 -10.39 3.81
N THR A 381 22.46 -9.46 4.61
CA THR A 381 21.03 -9.15 4.70
C THR A 381 20.78 -7.81 4.02
N LEU A 382 19.77 -7.71 3.16
CA LEU A 382 19.53 -6.45 2.44
C LEU A 382 18.97 -5.34 3.35
N LEU A 383 18.12 -5.69 4.31
CA LEU A 383 17.52 -4.72 5.24
C LEU A 383 17.49 -5.20 6.68
N ASP A 384 17.99 -4.35 7.58
CA ASP A 384 17.65 -4.38 9.00
C ASP A 384 16.37 -3.57 9.24
N TRP A 385 15.31 -4.19 9.72
CA TRP A 385 14.00 -3.55 9.92
C TRP A 385 13.47 -3.72 11.34
N ALA A 386 14.34 -3.54 12.34
CA ALA A 386 14.02 -3.55 13.76
C ALA A 386 13.30 -2.26 14.22
N VAL A 387 12.02 -2.16 13.87
CA VAL A 387 11.22 -0.93 14.01
C VAL A 387 9.87 -1.16 14.69
N SER A 388 9.16 -0.09 15.03
CA SER A 388 7.87 -0.13 15.74
C SER A 388 6.72 0.47 14.92
N GLN A 389 5.64 0.94 15.56
CA GLN A 389 4.50 1.56 14.89
C GLN A 389 4.87 2.89 14.19
N ASN A 390 3.96 3.37 13.34
CA ASN A 390 4.19 4.52 12.45
C ASN A 390 5.42 4.35 11.55
N VAL A 391 5.51 3.19 10.94
CA VAL A 391 6.56 2.87 9.98
C VAL A 391 5.94 2.37 8.70
N GLN A 392 6.65 2.50 7.59
CA GLN A 392 6.16 2.09 6.29
C GLN A 392 7.24 1.33 5.53
N LEU A 393 7.02 0.04 5.30
CA LEU A 393 7.77 -0.73 4.33
C LEU A 393 6.81 -1.14 3.22
N SER A 394 6.90 -0.47 2.06
CA SER A 394 5.93 -0.66 0.99
C SER A 394 6.53 -0.59 -0.41
N ASN A 395 6.13 -1.49 -1.31
CA ASN A 395 6.60 -1.50 -2.71
C ASN A 395 8.14 -1.56 -2.79
N VAL A 396 8.73 -2.55 -2.13
CA VAL A 396 10.19 -2.80 -2.14
C VAL A 396 10.48 -4.17 -2.73
N VAL A 397 11.50 -4.22 -3.60
CA VAL A 397 11.99 -5.45 -4.20
C VAL A 397 13.34 -5.82 -3.60
N PHE A 398 13.48 -7.05 -3.13
CA PHE A 398 14.71 -7.61 -2.59
C PHE A 398 15.28 -8.60 -3.60
N SER A 399 16.31 -8.18 -4.33
CA SER A 399 16.99 -8.97 -5.35
C SER A 399 18.26 -9.59 -4.78
N MET A 400 18.25 -10.90 -4.58
CA MET A 400 19.37 -11.66 -4.04
C MET A 400 19.92 -12.63 -5.08
N ALA A 401 21.14 -13.12 -4.86
CA ALA A 401 21.76 -14.06 -5.79
C ALA A 401 20.92 -15.35 -5.96
N ASN A 402 20.73 -15.79 -7.21
CA ASN A 402 20.05 -17.04 -7.52
C ASN A 402 20.85 -18.24 -6.98
N GLY A 403 20.17 -19.18 -6.32
CA GLY A 403 20.84 -20.28 -5.61
C GLY A 403 21.72 -19.80 -4.44
N GLY A 404 21.53 -18.56 -3.98
CA GLY A 404 22.18 -18.00 -2.81
C GLY A 404 21.90 -18.83 -1.57
N THR A 405 22.95 -19.31 -0.91
CA THR A 405 22.82 -20.15 0.30
C THR A 405 22.94 -19.34 1.59
N ALA A 406 23.21 -18.04 1.49
CA ALA A 406 23.54 -17.17 2.62
C ALA A 406 22.80 -15.81 2.63
N HIS A 407 22.27 -15.35 1.48
CA HIS A 407 21.60 -14.04 1.40
C HIS A 407 20.25 -14.07 2.11
N THR A 408 19.93 -13.00 2.84
CA THR A 408 18.62 -12.78 3.47
C THR A 408 18.04 -11.46 2.97
N GLY A 409 16.74 -11.42 2.65
CA GLY A 409 16.09 -10.18 2.20
C GLY A 409 15.99 -9.19 3.35
N LEU A 410 15.29 -9.59 4.41
CA LEU A 410 15.01 -8.74 5.56
C LEU A 410 15.19 -9.50 6.87
N SER A 411 15.75 -8.85 7.89
CA SER A 411 15.69 -9.33 9.27
C SER A 411 15.55 -8.18 10.28
N MET A 412 15.15 -8.50 11.50
CA MET A 412 15.09 -7.55 12.63
C MET A 412 15.69 -8.17 13.89
N PRO A 413 17.02 -8.25 14.02
CA PRO A 413 17.64 -8.97 15.14
C PRO A 413 17.31 -8.38 16.51
N GLU A 414 17.11 -7.07 16.62
CA GLU A 414 16.76 -6.36 17.84
C GLU A 414 15.27 -6.48 18.19
N GLY A 415 14.43 -6.83 17.21
CA GLY A 415 12.97 -6.88 17.29
C GLY A 415 12.30 -5.51 17.16
N GLY A 416 11.08 -5.37 17.70
CA GLY A 416 10.28 -4.17 17.50
C GLY A 416 8.80 -4.36 17.89
N SER A 417 7.93 -3.50 17.36
CA SER A 417 6.48 -3.58 17.51
C SER A 417 5.71 -2.93 16.33
N PRO A 418 5.99 -3.30 15.07
CA PRO A 418 5.36 -2.68 13.91
C PRO A 418 3.92 -3.16 13.69
N LEU A 419 3.21 -2.49 12.76
CA LEU A 419 1.85 -2.85 12.39
C LEU A 419 1.78 -3.61 11.07
N MET A 420 2.47 -3.13 10.04
CA MET A 420 2.22 -3.59 8.67
C MET A 420 3.39 -3.40 7.70
N MET A 421 3.49 -4.31 6.74
CA MET A 421 4.37 -4.23 5.57
C MET A 421 3.59 -4.76 4.37
N ASN A 422 3.81 -4.15 3.21
CA ASN A 422 2.98 -4.46 2.06
C ASN A 422 3.67 -4.36 0.71
N ASP A 423 3.14 -5.11 -0.25
CA ASP A 423 3.52 -5.03 -1.66
C ASP A 423 5.03 -5.27 -1.86
N LEU A 424 5.60 -6.26 -1.15
CA LEU A 424 7.03 -6.59 -1.23
C LEU A 424 7.28 -7.79 -2.15
N VAL A 425 8.44 -7.79 -2.81
CA VAL A 425 8.88 -8.92 -3.64
C VAL A 425 10.27 -9.37 -3.19
N PHE A 426 10.42 -10.64 -2.86
CA PHE A 426 11.69 -11.27 -2.53
C PHE A 426 12.03 -12.26 -3.63
N GLN A 427 13.20 -12.12 -4.25
CA GLN A 427 13.64 -12.99 -5.34
C GLN A 427 15.08 -13.46 -5.14
N GLY A 428 15.31 -14.77 -5.25
CA GLY A 428 16.60 -15.40 -4.98
C GLY A 428 16.91 -15.52 -3.48
N GLY A 429 18.16 -15.84 -3.16
CA GLY A 429 18.65 -15.94 -1.77
C GLY A 429 18.14 -17.16 -0.98
N SER A 430 18.59 -17.26 0.27
CA SER A 430 18.20 -18.37 1.15
C SER A 430 16.92 -18.06 1.91
N VAL A 431 16.82 -16.89 2.53
CA VAL A 431 15.67 -16.49 3.35
C VAL A 431 15.09 -15.17 2.86
N GLY A 432 13.79 -15.12 2.57
CA GLY A 432 13.10 -13.87 2.23
C GLY A 432 13.04 -12.94 3.44
N ILE A 433 12.30 -13.35 4.46
CA ILE A 433 12.16 -12.63 5.74
C ILE A 433 12.55 -13.55 6.90
N ARG A 434 13.40 -13.03 7.80
CA ARG A 434 13.72 -13.63 9.09
C ARG A 434 13.18 -12.77 10.24
N MET A 435 12.04 -13.17 10.78
CA MET A 435 11.18 -12.35 11.65
C MET A 435 11.45 -12.58 13.15
N ASN A 436 11.57 -11.50 13.93
CA ASN A 436 11.69 -11.51 15.38
C ASN A 436 10.89 -10.36 16.02
N GLU A 437 9.56 -10.40 15.90
CA GLU A 437 8.70 -9.26 16.25
C GLU A 437 7.64 -9.59 17.30
N GLN A 438 7.01 -8.54 17.84
CA GLN A 438 5.79 -8.71 18.65
C GLN A 438 4.61 -9.07 17.76
N GLN A 439 4.32 -8.25 16.74
CA GLN A 439 3.22 -8.48 15.82
C GLN A 439 3.47 -7.93 14.42
N TYR A 440 2.70 -8.40 13.43
CA TYR A 440 2.78 -7.92 12.05
C TYR A 440 1.57 -8.29 11.18
N HIS A 441 1.12 -7.36 10.31
CA HIS A 441 0.32 -7.68 9.13
C HIS A 441 1.18 -7.66 7.85
N PHE A 442 1.26 -8.79 7.18
CA PHE A 442 1.87 -8.94 5.86
C PHE A 442 0.80 -8.89 4.78
N LYS A 443 0.82 -7.89 3.88
CA LYS A 443 -0.14 -7.78 2.77
C LYS A 443 0.53 -7.82 1.40
N GLY A 444 0.20 -8.80 0.58
CA GLY A 444 0.62 -8.81 -0.84
C GLY A 444 2.11 -9.10 -1.07
N LEU A 445 2.75 -9.88 -0.19
CA LEU A 445 4.17 -10.24 -0.36
C LEU A 445 4.32 -11.39 -1.34
N THR A 446 5.38 -11.36 -2.13
CA THR A 446 5.72 -12.41 -3.10
C THR A 446 7.13 -12.93 -2.83
N PHE A 447 7.28 -14.24 -2.67
CA PHE A 447 8.56 -14.93 -2.50
C PHE A 447 8.78 -15.82 -3.69
N LYS A 448 9.90 -15.63 -4.42
CA LYS A 448 10.15 -16.36 -5.65
C LYS A 448 11.61 -16.70 -5.94
N THR A 449 11.80 -17.57 -6.94
CA THR A 449 13.11 -17.90 -7.53
C THR A 449 14.02 -18.72 -6.60
N ASP A 450 13.75 -20.03 -6.49
CA ASP A 450 14.59 -21.05 -5.81
C ASP A 450 15.01 -20.71 -4.37
N MET A 451 14.10 -20.10 -3.60
CA MET A 451 14.36 -19.70 -2.21
C MET A 451 14.28 -20.88 -1.24
N ASP A 452 15.13 -20.94 -0.20
CA ASP A 452 15.00 -21.99 0.82
C ASP A 452 13.75 -21.77 1.67
N ILE A 453 13.59 -20.57 2.24
CA ILE A 453 12.48 -20.23 3.13
C ILE A 453 11.94 -18.84 2.76
N GLY A 454 10.66 -18.74 2.41
CA GLY A 454 10.00 -17.45 2.20
C GLY A 454 9.95 -16.62 3.48
N LEU A 455 9.21 -17.10 4.48
CA LEU A 455 8.99 -16.44 5.76
C LEU A 455 9.43 -17.35 6.92
N LYS A 456 10.54 -17.00 7.55
CA LYS A 456 11.06 -17.68 8.74
C LYS A 456 10.69 -16.91 10.00
N LEU A 457 9.81 -17.47 10.83
CA LEU A 457 9.36 -16.81 12.06
C LEU A 457 10.21 -17.27 13.26
N ASP A 458 11.32 -16.57 13.50
CA ASP A 458 12.17 -16.82 14.67
C ASP A 458 11.44 -16.44 15.98
N LYS A 459 10.63 -15.38 15.95
CA LYS A 459 9.67 -15.00 16.99
C LYS A 459 8.56 -14.13 16.38
N LEU A 460 7.31 -14.43 16.69
CA LEU A 460 6.17 -13.56 16.37
C LEU A 460 5.02 -13.89 17.32
N PHE A 461 4.58 -12.96 18.16
CA PHE A 461 3.47 -13.27 19.08
C PHE A 461 2.14 -13.33 18.36
N GLU A 462 1.95 -12.50 17.33
CA GLU A 462 0.68 -12.37 16.64
C GLU A 462 0.89 -11.92 15.18
N GLY A 463 0.29 -12.62 14.21
CA GLY A 463 0.56 -12.38 12.80
C GLY A 463 -0.63 -12.64 11.89
N THR A 464 -0.73 -11.85 10.82
CA THR A 464 -1.66 -12.13 9.71
C THR A 464 -0.94 -11.94 8.38
N GLY A 465 -1.05 -12.92 7.50
CA GLY A 465 -0.62 -12.87 6.10
C GLY A 465 -1.83 -12.85 5.17
N GLN A 466 -1.99 -11.78 4.41
CA GLN A 466 -3.07 -11.58 3.44
C GLN A 466 -2.49 -11.47 2.03
N GLY A 467 -2.94 -12.33 1.10
CA GLY A 467 -2.49 -12.23 -0.29
C GLY A 467 -1.01 -12.60 -0.48
N LEU A 468 -0.46 -13.49 0.34
CA LEU A 468 0.93 -13.93 0.21
C LEU A 468 1.07 -14.92 -0.95
N ARG A 469 2.13 -14.77 -1.74
CA ARG A 469 2.44 -15.63 -2.88
C ARG A 469 3.80 -16.29 -2.69
N PHE A 470 3.83 -17.61 -2.70
CA PHE A 470 5.04 -18.42 -2.64
C PHE A 470 5.21 -19.14 -3.98
N GLU A 471 6.25 -18.78 -4.73
CA GLU A 471 6.44 -19.18 -6.13
C GLU A 471 7.87 -19.72 -6.31
N SER A 472 8.08 -21.05 -6.21
CA SER A 472 9.42 -21.65 -6.20
C SER A 472 10.18 -21.43 -4.88
N CYS A 473 9.73 -22.09 -3.82
CA CYS A 473 10.37 -22.10 -2.49
C CYS A 473 10.46 -23.53 -1.93
N LYS A 474 11.50 -23.89 -1.17
CA LYS A 474 11.52 -25.18 -0.47
C LYS A 474 10.49 -25.22 0.66
N VAL A 475 10.45 -24.16 1.46
CA VAL A 475 9.44 -23.94 2.51
C VAL A 475 8.84 -22.54 2.36
N GLY A 476 7.52 -22.42 2.38
CA GLY A 476 6.85 -21.13 2.36
C GLY A 476 7.01 -20.38 3.70
N ILE A 477 6.46 -20.96 4.76
CA ILE A 477 6.46 -20.45 6.13
C ILE A 477 7.08 -21.48 7.08
N GLU A 478 8.04 -21.05 7.90
CA GLU A 478 8.78 -21.90 8.84
C GLU A 478 8.57 -21.45 10.29
N THR A 479 8.01 -22.35 11.12
CA THR A 479 7.70 -22.12 12.55
C THR A 479 8.08 -23.32 13.46
N THR A 480 9.01 -24.17 13.04
CA THR A 480 9.44 -25.38 13.81
C THR A 480 10.16 -25.09 15.12
N ASN A 481 10.59 -23.86 15.37
CA ASN A 481 11.18 -23.42 16.64
C ASN A 481 10.16 -23.30 17.79
N ASN A 482 8.86 -23.39 17.49
CA ASN A 482 7.75 -23.23 18.43
C ASN A 482 7.72 -21.89 19.19
N ASN A 483 8.14 -20.80 18.54
CA ASN A 483 8.22 -19.46 19.13
C ASN A 483 7.28 -18.44 18.47
N THR A 484 6.29 -18.94 17.70
CA THR A 484 5.20 -18.15 17.13
C THR A 484 3.93 -18.33 17.95
N GLY A 485 3.25 -17.26 18.37
CA GLY A 485 1.99 -17.33 19.12
C GLY A 485 0.83 -17.74 18.22
N PHE A 486 0.30 -16.78 17.45
CA PHE A 486 -0.72 -17.01 16.42
C PHE A 486 -0.27 -16.52 15.05
N PHE A 487 -0.70 -17.21 13.99
CA PHE A 487 -0.61 -16.69 12.62
C PHE A 487 -1.83 -17.08 11.76
N ALA A 488 -2.47 -16.12 11.11
CA ALA A 488 -3.48 -16.37 10.08
C ALA A 488 -2.89 -16.24 8.67
N LEU A 489 -3.15 -17.19 7.77
CA LEU A 489 -2.81 -17.10 6.35
C LEU A 489 -4.09 -17.10 5.52
N ILE A 490 -4.42 -15.95 4.93
CA ILE A 490 -5.64 -15.75 4.17
C ILE A 490 -5.36 -15.31 2.74
N ASP A 491 -6.23 -15.69 1.82
CA ASP A 491 -6.24 -15.21 0.43
C ASP A 491 -4.90 -15.42 -0.31
N SER A 492 -4.16 -16.44 0.10
CA SER A 492 -2.76 -16.65 -0.29
C SER A 492 -2.61 -17.84 -1.24
N SER A 493 -1.47 -17.93 -1.92
CA SER A 493 -1.20 -19.02 -2.85
C SER A 493 0.22 -19.56 -2.79
N ALA A 494 0.37 -20.84 -3.13
CA ALA A 494 1.65 -21.49 -3.32
C ALA A 494 1.70 -22.31 -4.62
N SER A 495 2.78 -22.15 -5.36
CA SER A 495 3.09 -22.90 -6.59
C SER A 495 4.59 -23.21 -6.65
N ASP A 496 4.93 -24.41 -7.08
CA ASP A 496 6.30 -24.94 -7.02
C ASP A 496 6.91 -24.85 -5.60
N VAL A 497 6.15 -25.26 -4.58
CA VAL A 497 6.61 -25.20 -3.18
C VAL A 497 6.70 -26.59 -2.58
N GLY A 498 7.78 -26.91 -1.86
CA GLY A 498 7.90 -28.20 -1.17
C GLY A 498 6.86 -28.37 -0.06
N ILE A 499 6.93 -27.50 0.95
CA ILE A 499 5.98 -27.42 2.08
C ILE A 499 5.53 -25.96 2.20
N LEU A 500 4.23 -25.68 2.08
CA LEU A 500 3.76 -24.30 2.26
C LEU A 500 3.97 -23.83 3.71
N TRP A 501 3.55 -24.61 4.70
CA TRP A 501 3.76 -24.27 6.11
C TRP A 501 4.38 -25.44 6.87
N ASN A 502 5.61 -25.26 7.35
CA ASN A 502 6.32 -26.22 8.20
C ASN A 502 6.29 -25.74 9.66
N SER A 503 5.68 -26.54 10.56
CA SER A 503 5.40 -26.15 11.94
C SER A 503 5.91 -27.17 12.95
N ALA A 504 6.17 -26.69 14.17
CA ALA A 504 6.55 -27.52 15.32
C ALA A 504 5.45 -28.51 15.72
N GLY A 505 4.18 -28.23 15.41
CA GLY A 505 3.05 -29.07 15.81
C GLY A 505 2.79 -29.03 17.32
N SER A 506 2.81 -27.83 17.91
CA SER A 506 2.59 -27.62 19.33
C SER A 506 1.28 -28.24 19.83
N SER A 507 1.32 -28.84 21.02
CA SER A 507 0.16 -29.33 21.76
C SER A 507 -0.49 -28.25 22.66
N THR A 508 0.14 -27.07 22.80
CA THR A 508 -0.39 -25.92 23.55
C THR A 508 -0.91 -24.85 22.60
N ALA A 509 -1.50 -23.75 23.11
CA ALA A 509 -2.02 -22.71 22.23
C ALA A 509 -0.92 -21.93 21.46
N GLN A 510 0.34 -22.05 21.88
CA GLN A 510 1.50 -21.65 21.09
C GLN A 510 1.45 -22.28 19.69
N GLY A 511 1.76 -21.50 18.65
CA GLY A 511 1.79 -21.98 17.27
C GLY A 511 0.40 -22.20 16.68
N SER A 512 -0.62 -21.53 17.23
CA SER A 512 -1.97 -21.55 16.67
C SER A 512 -1.97 -20.96 15.27
N MET A 513 -2.75 -21.55 14.37
CA MET A 513 -2.79 -21.13 12.98
C MET A 513 -4.19 -21.28 12.37
N VAL A 514 -4.50 -20.37 11.46
CA VAL A 514 -5.74 -20.36 10.68
C VAL A 514 -5.41 -20.19 9.21
N LEU A 515 -5.98 -21.03 8.35
CA LEU A 515 -5.89 -20.91 6.89
C LEU A 515 -7.29 -20.72 6.31
N GLU A 516 -7.45 -19.76 5.39
CA GLU A 516 -8.72 -19.53 4.70
C GLU A 516 -8.50 -18.96 3.28
N ASN A 517 -9.18 -19.53 2.28
CA ASN A 517 -8.97 -19.19 0.85
C ASN A 517 -7.49 -19.29 0.43
N VAL A 518 -6.84 -20.39 0.82
CA VAL A 518 -5.43 -20.68 0.48
C VAL A 518 -5.38 -21.66 -0.69
N ARG A 519 -4.75 -21.26 -1.79
CA ARG A 519 -4.68 -22.02 -3.04
C ARG A 519 -3.29 -22.64 -3.22
N VAL A 520 -3.24 -23.93 -3.45
CA VAL A 520 -1.98 -24.64 -3.75
C VAL A 520 -2.11 -25.45 -5.03
N ASP A 521 -1.05 -25.51 -5.82
CA ASP A 521 -1.00 -26.35 -7.02
C ASP A 521 -0.62 -27.82 -6.69
N ALA A 522 -0.47 -28.63 -7.74
CA ALA A 522 -0.16 -30.07 -7.59
C ALA A 522 1.30 -30.36 -7.18
N SER A 523 2.21 -29.38 -7.27
CA SER A 523 3.60 -29.54 -6.85
C SER A 523 3.75 -29.47 -5.33
N VAL A 524 2.81 -28.82 -4.64
CA VAL A 524 2.82 -28.65 -3.18
C VAL A 524 2.54 -29.97 -2.48
N LYS A 525 3.60 -30.58 -1.94
CA LYS A 525 3.54 -31.91 -1.28
C LYS A 525 2.76 -31.86 0.03
N SER A 526 2.89 -30.75 0.76
CA SER A 526 2.16 -30.52 2.01
C SER A 526 1.78 -29.06 2.15
N THR A 527 0.50 -28.79 2.33
CA THR A 527 -0.01 -27.45 2.62
C THR A 527 0.39 -27.06 4.05
N VAL A 528 0.24 -28.00 4.99
CA VAL A 528 0.71 -27.86 6.38
C VAL A 528 1.37 -29.16 6.82
N ALA A 529 2.64 -29.07 7.23
CA ALA A 529 3.35 -30.11 7.95
C ALA A 529 3.54 -29.69 9.40
N ALA A 530 3.28 -30.61 10.34
CA ALA A 530 3.43 -30.38 11.78
C ALA A 530 4.25 -31.53 12.38
N ALA A 531 5.30 -31.21 13.15
CA ALA A 531 6.20 -32.19 13.75
C ALA A 531 6.74 -33.23 12.73
N GLY A 532 7.07 -32.76 11.52
CA GLY A 532 7.58 -33.59 10.42
C GLY A 532 6.53 -34.47 9.71
N LYS A 533 5.24 -34.35 10.05
CA LYS A 533 4.14 -35.11 9.42
C LYS A 533 3.26 -34.18 8.59
N SER A 534 2.85 -34.62 7.40
CA SER A 534 1.87 -33.89 6.59
C SER A 534 0.49 -33.97 7.24
N ILE A 535 -0.09 -32.82 7.60
CA ILE A 535 -1.41 -32.71 8.25
C ILE A 535 -2.48 -32.28 7.25
N LEU A 536 -2.16 -31.30 6.40
CA LEU A 536 -3.07 -30.80 5.37
C LEU A 536 -2.42 -30.91 3.99
N THR A 537 -3.19 -31.38 3.01
CA THR A 537 -2.82 -31.41 1.59
C THR A 537 -3.91 -30.75 0.77
N GLY A 538 -3.53 -30.11 -0.34
CA GLY A 538 -4.47 -29.38 -1.19
C GLY A 538 -4.91 -28.03 -0.63
N SER A 539 -5.82 -27.38 -1.37
CA SER A 539 -6.26 -26.01 -1.10
C SER A 539 -7.32 -25.93 0.02
N VAL A 540 -7.33 -24.82 0.76
CA VAL A 540 -8.44 -24.43 1.64
C VAL A 540 -9.37 -23.47 0.90
N LYS A 541 -10.57 -23.93 0.57
CA LYS A 541 -11.55 -23.13 -0.19
C LYS A 541 -12.10 -21.94 0.61
N PRO A 542 -12.60 -20.86 -0.04
CA PRO A 542 -13.36 -19.81 0.64
C PRO A 542 -14.64 -20.35 1.29
N GLY A 543 -15.09 -19.69 2.38
CA GLY A 543 -16.28 -20.09 3.15
C GLY A 543 -16.03 -21.18 4.20
N GLN A 544 -14.78 -21.56 4.41
CA GLN A 544 -14.36 -22.45 5.50
C GLN A 544 -12.96 -22.07 5.98
N SER A 545 -12.75 -22.14 7.28
CA SER A 545 -11.45 -21.91 7.91
C SER A 545 -10.89 -23.23 8.41
N TRP A 546 -9.66 -23.56 8.00
CA TRP A 546 -8.90 -24.65 8.59
C TRP A 546 -8.18 -24.11 9.84
N VAL A 547 -8.31 -24.79 10.97
CA VAL A 547 -7.81 -24.30 12.26
C VAL A 547 -6.97 -25.34 12.98
N TRP A 548 -5.85 -24.88 13.53
CA TRP A 548 -5.04 -25.59 14.50
C TRP A 548 -4.85 -24.70 15.74
N GLY A 549 -5.29 -25.18 16.90
CA GLY A 549 -5.31 -24.45 18.17
C GLY A 549 -6.69 -24.44 18.82
N ASN A 550 -6.88 -23.63 19.86
CA ASN A 550 -8.12 -23.65 20.64
C ASN A 550 -9.21 -22.80 19.98
N VAL A 551 -10.38 -23.41 19.80
CA VAL A 551 -11.57 -22.83 19.15
C VAL A 551 -12.71 -22.75 20.14
N TYR A 552 -13.37 -21.60 20.17
CA TYR A 552 -14.48 -21.32 21.08
C TYR A 552 -15.72 -20.84 20.33
N GLY A 553 -16.86 -21.02 20.96
CA GLY A 553 -18.10 -20.31 20.67
C GLY A 553 -18.70 -19.75 21.96
N PRO A 554 -19.96 -19.31 21.95
CA PRO A 554 -20.58 -18.68 23.12
C PRO A 554 -20.66 -19.56 24.37
N THR A 555 -20.71 -20.89 24.21
CA THR A 555 -20.92 -21.84 25.32
C THR A 555 -20.06 -23.09 25.24
N ASN A 556 -19.13 -23.17 24.29
CA ASN A 556 -18.35 -24.36 24.00
C ASN A 556 -16.90 -23.99 23.63
N GLY A 557 -15.99 -24.92 23.88
CA GLY A 557 -14.60 -24.82 23.46
C GLY A 557 -14.03 -26.19 23.15
N GLU A 558 -13.17 -26.28 22.14
CA GLU A 558 -12.44 -27.49 21.77
C GLU A 558 -11.05 -27.10 21.23
N ARG A 559 -10.11 -28.06 21.24
CA ARG A 559 -8.85 -27.89 20.51
C ARG A 559 -8.99 -28.51 19.12
N ALA A 560 -8.73 -27.73 18.09
CA ALA A 560 -8.68 -28.17 16.71
C ALA A 560 -7.24 -28.57 16.36
N GLU A 561 -7.07 -29.74 15.76
CA GLU A 561 -5.78 -30.23 15.25
C GLU A 561 -5.89 -30.43 13.73
N GLY A 562 -6.24 -29.34 13.04
CA GLY A 562 -6.45 -29.31 11.59
C GLY A 562 -7.87 -29.62 11.13
N LYS A 563 -8.85 -29.12 11.88
CA LYS A 563 -10.29 -29.24 11.55
C LYS A 563 -10.76 -28.06 10.71
N LEU A 564 -11.69 -28.33 9.79
CA LEU A 564 -12.39 -27.30 9.01
C LEU A 564 -13.65 -26.85 9.76
N TYR A 565 -13.85 -25.53 9.80
CA TYR A 565 -15.05 -24.89 10.33
C TYR A 565 -15.70 -24.04 9.24
N PRO A 566 -17.03 -23.98 9.15
CA PRO A 566 -17.70 -23.01 8.29
C PRO A 566 -17.32 -21.58 8.69
N SER A 567 -17.01 -20.75 7.70
CA SER A 567 -16.82 -19.31 7.87
C SER A 567 -17.74 -18.57 6.91
N SER A 568 -18.18 -17.38 7.31
CA SER A 568 -18.92 -16.48 6.43
C SER A 568 -18.09 -15.23 6.22
N ARG A 569 -18.08 -14.77 4.97
CA ARG A 569 -17.43 -13.53 4.56
C ARG A 569 -18.47 -12.68 3.84
N ALA A 570 -18.71 -11.47 4.33
CA ALA A 570 -19.69 -10.59 3.72
C ALA A 570 -19.30 -10.28 2.27
N ALA A 571 -20.19 -10.57 1.30
CA ALA A 571 -19.88 -10.43 -0.13
C ALA A 571 -19.45 -8.99 -0.53
N THR A 572 -19.90 -7.97 0.22
CA THR A 572 -19.50 -6.58 0.02
C THR A 572 -18.02 -6.32 0.30
N LEU A 573 -17.36 -7.21 1.04
CA LEU A 573 -15.95 -7.11 1.41
C LEU A 573 -15.01 -7.80 0.41
N LEU A 574 -15.57 -8.57 -0.54
CA LEU A 574 -14.83 -9.55 -1.33
C LEU A 574 -14.74 -9.17 -2.81
N ASP A 575 -13.62 -9.54 -3.42
CA ASP A 575 -13.46 -9.55 -4.85
C ASP A 575 -14.12 -10.79 -5.51
N ARG A 576 -14.05 -10.88 -6.84
CA ARG A 576 -14.65 -11.98 -7.61
C ARG A 576 -14.02 -13.34 -7.32
N SER A 577 -12.83 -13.37 -6.73
CA SER A 577 -12.12 -14.59 -6.37
C SER A 577 -12.51 -15.09 -4.96
N GLY A 578 -13.29 -14.29 -4.20
CA GLY A 578 -13.65 -14.57 -2.82
C GLY A 578 -12.59 -14.10 -1.80
N ALA A 579 -11.58 -13.36 -2.25
CA ALA A 579 -10.59 -12.74 -1.39
C ALA A 579 -11.09 -11.39 -0.86
N TYR A 580 -10.67 -10.99 0.33
CA TYR A 580 -10.93 -9.63 0.80
C TYR A 580 -10.25 -8.63 -0.12
N HIS A 581 -10.94 -7.54 -0.44
CA HIS A 581 -10.36 -6.47 -1.23
C HIS A 581 -9.08 -5.93 -0.58
N THR A 582 -8.01 -5.90 -1.35
CA THR A 582 -6.80 -5.14 -1.06
C THR A 582 -6.69 -3.98 -2.04
N VAL A 583 -6.25 -2.83 -1.57
CA VAL A 583 -6.07 -1.63 -2.39
C VAL A 583 -4.63 -1.15 -2.24
N LYS A 584 -3.93 -0.99 -3.37
CA LYS A 584 -2.59 -0.39 -3.38
C LYS A 584 -2.68 1.08 -2.96
N GLY A 585 -1.79 1.52 -2.09
CA GLY A 585 -1.69 2.93 -1.73
C GLY A 585 -1.44 3.80 -2.97
N PRO A 586 -2.23 4.85 -3.20
CA PRO A 586 -2.06 5.70 -4.37
C PRO A 586 -0.79 6.56 -4.24
N THR A 587 0.07 6.48 -5.25
CA THR A 587 1.22 7.38 -5.45
C THR A 587 0.83 8.63 -6.24
N PHE A 588 -0.28 8.55 -6.98
CA PHE A 588 -0.66 9.54 -8.00
C PHE A 588 0.41 9.70 -9.09
N GLU A 589 1.16 8.65 -9.35
CA GLU A 589 2.19 8.60 -10.40
C GLU A 589 1.64 8.84 -11.81
N GLU A 590 0.33 8.72 -12.00
CA GLU A 590 -0.33 9.03 -13.27
C GLU A 590 -0.51 10.54 -13.53
N TYR A 591 -0.15 11.42 -12.57
CA TYR A 591 -0.32 12.87 -12.69
C TYR A 591 1.01 13.61 -12.88
N ASP A 592 0.96 14.63 -13.73
CA ASP A 592 1.97 15.68 -13.79
C ASP A 592 1.84 16.69 -12.63
N VAL A 593 2.91 17.45 -12.38
CA VAL A 593 2.97 18.43 -11.28
C VAL A 593 1.89 19.52 -11.38
N SER A 594 1.36 19.84 -12.57
CA SER A 594 0.28 20.85 -12.72
C SER A 594 -1.05 20.38 -12.15
N ARG A 595 -1.23 19.06 -12.00
CA ARG A 595 -2.39 18.40 -11.35
C ARG A 595 -2.25 18.32 -9.84
N VAL A 596 -1.15 18.83 -9.29
CA VAL A 596 -0.90 18.90 -7.85
C VAL A 596 -0.97 20.36 -7.39
N VAL A 597 -1.52 20.60 -6.21
CA VAL A 597 -1.51 21.91 -5.56
C VAL A 597 -0.82 21.79 -4.20
N ASN A 598 0.29 22.51 -4.04
CA ASN A 598 0.94 22.69 -2.75
C ASN A 598 0.15 23.74 -1.93
N VAL A 599 -0.33 23.37 -0.75
CA VAL A 599 -1.16 24.23 0.11
C VAL A 599 -0.47 25.53 0.53
N LYS A 600 0.87 25.55 0.63
CA LYS A 600 1.66 26.75 0.97
C LYS A 600 1.89 27.67 -0.24
N ASN A 601 1.44 27.29 -1.44
CA ASN A 601 1.74 27.97 -2.71
C ASN A 601 0.50 28.38 -3.50
N VAL A 602 -0.59 28.73 -2.81
CA VAL A 602 -1.81 29.22 -3.45
C VAL A 602 -1.91 30.74 -3.34
N CYS A 603 -2.02 31.43 -4.48
CA CYS A 603 -2.12 32.89 -4.51
C CYS A 603 -3.36 33.37 -3.74
N GLY A 604 -3.18 34.34 -2.84
CA GLY A 604 -4.25 34.91 -2.01
C GLY A 604 -4.63 34.07 -0.78
N TRP A 605 -4.16 32.83 -0.66
CA TRP A 605 -4.49 31.91 0.44
C TRP A 605 -3.21 31.42 1.12
N LYS A 606 -2.84 32.10 2.21
CA LYS A 606 -1.62 31.77 2.95
C LYS A 606 -1.88 30.61 3.90
N VAL A 607 -1.02 29.60 3.83
CA VAL A 607 -0.95 28.48 4.77
C VAL A 607 0.49 28.42 5.29
N ALA A 608 0.67 28.44 6.61
CA ALA A 608 2.00 28.48 7.23
C ALA A 608 2.53 27.09 7.55
N GLY A 609 1.71 26.24 8.19
CA GLY A 609 2.14 24.96 8.74
C GLY A 609 3.21 25.10 9.81
N ASP A 610 3.16 26.17 10.62
CA ASP A 610 4.19 26.53 11.61
C ASP A 610 3.82 26.21 13.07
N GLY A 611 2.69 25.54 13.29
CA GLY A 611 2.18 25.16 14.61
C GLY A 611 1.59 26.32 15.42
N VAL A 612 1.48 27.52 14.84
CA VAL A 612 1.02 28.74 15.54
C VAL A 612 -0.06 29.47 14.75
N THR A 613 0.14 29.63 13.45
CA THR A 613 -0.81 30.32 12.57
C THR A 613 -2.04 29.45 12.36
N ASP A 614 -3.22 30.03 12.60
CA ASP A 614 -4.49 29.37 12.28
C ASP A 614 -4.69 29.31 10.76
N ASP A 615 -4.49 28.12 10.20
CA ASP A 615 -4.53 27.85 8.76
C ASP A 615 -5.93 27.46 8.27
N THR A 616 -6.93 27.40 9.15
CA THR A 616 -8.27 26.83 8.91
C THR A 616 -8.94 27.39 7.65
N LYS A 617 -9.06 28.72 7.56
CA LYS A 617 -9.80 29.37 6.45
C LYS A 617 -9.14 29.12 5.10
N SER A 618 -7.81 29.20 5.06
CA SER A 618 -7.05 28.97 3.83
C SER A 618 -7.10 27.52 3.41
N LEU A 619 -6.90 26.59 4.34
CA LEU A 619 -6.98 25.16 4.06
C LEU A 619 -8.36 24.76 3.55
N GLN A 620 -9.43 25.20 4.22
CA GLN A 620 -10.79 24.89 3.78
C GLN A 620 -11.08 25.42 2.37
N HIS A 621 -10.61 26.63 2.04
CA HIS A 621 -10.75 27.17 0.69
C HIS A 621 -10.01 26.32 -0.35
N ILE A 622 -8.75 25.99 -0.09
CA ILE A 622 -7.91 25.21 -1.02
C ILE A 622 -8.50 23.82 -1.24
N ILE A 623 -8.95 23.16 -0.17
CA ILE A 623 -9.63 21.86 -0.23
C ILE A 623 -10.84 21.93 -1.16
N ASN A 624 -11.72 22.91 -0.96
CA ASN A 624 -12.91 23.08 -1.79
C ASN A 624 -12.57 23.38 -3.26
N ALA A 625 -11.51 24.16 -3.52
CA ALA A 625 -11.10 24.52 -4.87
C ALA A 625 -10.49 23.33 -5.63
N ALA A 626 -9.74 22.47 -4.94
CA ALA A 626 -8.99 21.35 -5.50
C ALA A 626 -9.82 20.06 -5.67
N ALA A 627 -10.87 19.88 -4.89
CA ALA A 627 -11.72 18.69 -4.91
C ALA A 627 -12.18 18.31 -6.33
N GLY A 628 -11.93 17.05 -6.71
CA GLY A 628 -12.24 16.50 -8.03
C GLY A 628 -11.34 16.97 -9.17
N LYS A 629 -10.37 17.84 -8.89
CA LYS A 629 -9.51 18.49 -9.90
C LYS A 629 -8.04 18.20 -9.69
N LYS A 630 -7.54 18.31 -8.46
CA LYS A 630 -6.11 18.23 -8.15
C LYS A 630 -5.84 17.38 -6.91
N VAL A 631 -4.64 16.83 -6.84
CA VAL A 631 -4.07 16.30 -5.60
C VAL A 631 -3.61 17.47 -4.74
N ILE A 632 -3.96 17.46 -3.46
CA ILE A 632 -3.56 18.46 -2.48
C ILE A 632 -2.32 17.95 -1.77
N PHE A 633 -1.20 18.62 -2.00
CA PHE A 633 0.08 18.31 -1.36
C PHE A 633 0.25 19.19 -0.11
N PHE A 634 0.48 18.55 1.03
CA PHE A 634 0.88 19.19 2.28
C PHE A 634 2.39 19.00 2.45
N PRO A 635 3.20 20.06 2.27
CA PRO A 635 4.59 20.04 2.71
C PRO A 635 4.67 19.77 4.21
N HIS A 636 5.78 19.25 4.70
CA HIS A 636 5.90 18.91 6.11
C HIS A 636 5.72 20.15 7.01
N GLY A 637 5.08 19.94 8.15
CA GLY A 637 4.78 20.99 9.13
C GLY A 637 3.53 20.67 9.94
N THR A 638 3.23 21.56 10.88
CA THR A 638 2.08 21.43 11.77
C THR A 638 1.07 22.53 11.46
N TYR A 639 -0.07 22.15 10.91
CA TYR A 639 -1.13 23.03 10.43
C TYR A 639 -2.18 23.18 11.53
N LEU A 640 -2.19 24.34 12.19
CA LEU A 640 -3.09 24.59 13.31
C LEU A 640 -4.49 24.93 12.78
N VAL A 641 -5.51 24.27 13.31
CA VAL A 641 -6.88 24.36 12.82
C VAL A 641 -7.85 24.56 14.00
N SER A 642 -8.66 25.63 13.94
CA SER A 642 -9.60 26.03 14.98
C SER A 642 -11.07 25.72 14.68
N ASP A 643 -11.35 25.23 13.45
CA ASP A 643 -12.69 24.84 13.00
C ASP A 643 -12.63 23.54 12.17
N THR A 644 -13.74 22.82 12.06
CA THR A 644 -13.86 21.60 11.26
C THR A 644 -13.45 21.84 9.81
N LEU A 645 -12.50 21.05 9.30
CA LEU A 645 -12.21 20.92 7.88
C LEU A 645 -13.16 19.91 7.25
N LEU A 646 -14.12 20.39 6.46
CA LEU A 646 -14.99 19.55 5.64
C LEU A 646 -14.27 19.13 4.36
N ILE A 647 -14.18 17.82 4.14
CA ILE A 647 -13.54 17.21 2.99
C ILE A 647 -14.62 16.77 1.98
N PRO A 648 -14.79 17.50 0.86
CA PRO A 648 -15.82 17.18 -0.13
C PRO A 648 -15.44 15.97 -1.00
N PRO A 649 -16.42 15.33 -1.68
CA PRO A 649 -16.17 14.27 -2.66
C PRO A 649 -15.19 14.70 -3.76
N GLY A 650 -14.30 13.79 -4.15
CA GLY A 650 -13.25 14.00 -5.15
C GLY A 650 -11.91 14.46 -4.57
N THR A 651 -11.76 14.55 -3.25
CA THR A 651 -10.55 15.06 -2.61
C THR A 651 -9.45 13.99 -2.55
N LYS A 652 -8.21 14.39 -2.83
CA LYS A 652 -7.00 13.56 -2.73
C LYS A 652 -5.94 14.37 -2.01
N ILE A 653 -5.41 13.86 -0.90
CA ILE A 653 -4.48 14.55 -0.01
C ILE A 653 -3.24 13.68 0.17
N HIS A 654 -2.06 14.29 -0.02
CA HIS A 654 -0.77 13.65 0.17
C HIS A 654 0.11 14.53 1.06
N GLY A 655 0.58 14.01 2.18
CA GLY A 655 1.55 14.67 3.04
C GLY A 655 2.99 14.43 2.63
N GLU A 656 3.92 15.23 3.12
CA GLU A 656 5.36 15.02 2.97
C GLU A 656 5.88 14.33 4.25
N ALA A 657 6.04 13.00 4.17
CA ALA A 657 6.24 12.07 5.30
C ALA A 657 5.03 11.96 6.24
N TRP A 658 4.90 12.86 7.22
CA TRP A 658 3.76 12.92 8.14
C TRP A 658 3.40 14.37 8.40
N SER A 659 2.63 14.96 7.49
CA SER A 659 2.17 16.34 7.63
C SER A 659 1.02 16.40 8.64
N GLU A 660 1.11 17.31 9.61
CA GLU A 660 0.26 17.25 10.80
C GLU A 660 -0.88 18.27 10.74
N ILE A 661 -2.14 17.83 10.88
CA ILE A 661 -3.26 18.73 11.14
C ILE A 661 -3.56 18.69 12.64
N SER A 662 -3.43 19.84 13.30
CA SER A 662 -3.49 19.96 14.75
C SER A 662 -4.67 20.82 15.20
N ALA A 663 -5.59 20.24 15.98
CA ALA A 663 -6.77 20.95 16.47
C ALA A 663 -6.42 21.96 17.58
N THR A 664 -7.13 23.08 17.60
CA THR A 664 -7.09 24.07 18.69
C THR A 664 -8.43 24.79 18.85
N GLY A 665 -8.58 25.58 19.92
CA GLY A 665 -9.71 26.49 20.08
C GLY A 665 -10.96 25.87 20.70
N ASP A 666 -11.93 26.73 20.98
CA ASP A 666 -13.08 26.41 21.83
C ASP A 666 -14.09 25.44 21.17
N LYS A 667 -14.09 25.34 19.84
CA LYS A 667 -15.02 24.46 19.11
C LYS A 667 -14.88 22.98 19.50
N PHE A 668 -13.72 22.56 19.97
CA PHE A 668 -13.44 21.17 20.32
C PHE A 668 -13.39 20.92 21.84
N LYS A 669 -13.87 21.84 22.68
CA LYS A 669 -13.81 21.72 24.14
C LYS A 669 -15.02 21.05 24.80
N ASP A 670 -16.16 20.95 24.10
CA ASP A 670 -17.36 20.34 24.69
C ASP A 670 -17.34 18.81 24.55
N ALA A 671 -17.04 18.12 25.65
CA ALA A 671 -17.03 16.66 25.72
C ALA A 671 -18.42 16.03 25.48
N THR A 672 -19.50 16.76 25.78
CA THR A 672 -20.89 16.27 25.63
C THR A 672 -21.43 16.45 24.22
N HIS A 673 -20.80 17.32 23.42
CA HIS A 673 -21.10 17.51 22.00
C HIS A 673 -19.82 17.43 21.14
N PRO A 674 -19.23 16.22 21.00
CA PRO A 674 -17.99 16.07 20.28
C PRO A 674 -18.08 16.52 18.82
N THR A 675 -17.07 17.26 18.37
CA THR A 675 -17.00 17.89 17.06
C THR A 675 -15.79 17.38 16.28
N PRO A 676 -15.94 17.05 14.98
CA PRO A 676 -14.81 16.58 14.17
C PRO A 676 -13.84 17.70 13.81
N LEU A 677 -12.53 17.45 13.97
CA LEU A 677 -11.46 18.26 13.38
C LEU A 677 -11.49 18.12 11.86
N VAL A 678 -11.48 16.89 11.34
CA VAL A 678 -11.66 16.58 9.92
C VAL A 678 -12.95 15.80 9.72
N GLN A 679 -13.84 16.33 8.88
CA GLN A 679 -15.10 15.69 8.53
C GLN A 679 -15.06 15.23 7.06
N VAL A 680 -14.99 13.91 6.84
CA VAL A 680 -14.89 13.33 5.49
C VAL A 680 -16.28 13.10 4.90
N GLY A 681 -16.69 14.07 4.09
CA GLY A 681 -18.02 14.17 3.52
C GLY A 681 -19.11 14.47 4.56
N LEU A 682 -20.29 14.81 4.06
CA LEU A 682 -21.50 14.87 4.87
C LEU A 682 -22.13 13.47 4.99
N PRO A 683 -22.93 13.18 6.03
CA PRO A 683 -23.70 11.95 6.14
C PRO A 683 -24.44 11.60 4.84
N GLY A 684 -24.28 10.37 4.36
CA GLY A 684 -24.87 9.88 3.13
C GLY A 684 -24.14 10.27 1.82
N SER A 685 -23.10 11.10 1.88
CA SER A 685 -22.30 11.42 0.69
C SER A 685 -21.58 10.18 0.14
N THR A 686 -21.33 10.17 -1.17
CA THR A 686 -20.63 9.08 -1.87
C THR A 686 -19.63 9.69 -2.85
N GLY A 687 -18.40 9.18 -2.90
CA GLY A 687 -17.36 9.71 -3.77
C GLY A 687 -15.97 9.21 -3.44
N VAL A 688 -14.97 10.05 -3.73
CA VAL A 688 -13.55 9.77 -3.48
C VAL A 688 -13.03 10.71 -2.39
N ALA A 689 -12.30 10.17 -1.42
CA ALA A 689 -11.56 10.92 -0.42
C ALA A 689 -10.34 10.09 0.00
N GLN A 690 -9.15 10.44 -0.47
CA GLN A 690 -7.92 9.66 -0.26
C GLN A 690 -6.91 10.46 0.56
N PHE A 691 -6.36 9.85 1.61
CA PHE A 691 -5.35 10.45 2.50
C PHE A 691 -4.12 9.56 2.55
N ILE A 692 -2.96 10.17 2.31
CA ILE A 692 -1.67 9.50 2.30
C ILE A 692 -0.73 10.35 3.15
N ASP A 693 0.05 9.72 4.04
CA ASP A 693 1.15 10.38 4.76
C ASP A 693 0.72 11.57 5.64
N MET A 694 -0.45 11.44 6.27
CA MET A 694 -1.02 12.47 7.16
C MET A 694 -0.92 12.06 8.63
N LEU A 695 -0.83 13.04 9.51
CA LEU A 695 -0.95 12.85 10.96
C LEU A 695 -2.01 13.81 11.51
N PHE A 696 -2.90 13.30 12.34
CA PHE A 696 -3.89 14.12 13.04
C PHE A 696 -3.52 14.22 14.52
N THR A 697 -3.61 15.42 15.08
CA THR A 697 -3.23 15.68 16.48
C THR A 697 -4.02 16.84 17.09
N VAL A 698 -3.71 17.17 18.35
CA VAL A 698 -4.29 18.28 19.11
C VAL A 698 -3.18 19.14 19.69
N ALA A 699 -3.27 20.46 19.49
CA ALA A 699 -2.35 21.44 20.09
C ALA A 699 -2.76 21.82 21.52
N ASP A 700 -4.02 21.60 21.90
CA ASP A 700 -4.59 21.93 23.20
C ASP A 700 -5.27 20.69 23.82
N ILE A 701 -5.70 20.79 25.08
CA ILE A 701 -6.52 19.76 25.74
C ILE A 701 -7.97 19.96 25.28
N LEU A 702 -8.47 19.07 24.41
CA LEU A 702 -9.71 19.25 23.66
C LEU A 702 -10.64 18.04 23.81
N PRO A 703 -11.33 17.91 24.95
CA PRO A 703 -12.10 16.70 25.26
C PRO A 703 -13.31 16.46 24.34
N GLY A 704 -13.73 17.45 23.55
CA GLY A 704 -14.75 17.32 22.52
C GLY A 704 -14.19 17.01 21.12
N CYS A 705 -12.87 16.88 20.93
CA CYS A 705 -12.29 16.68 19.61
C CYS A 705 -12.42 15.23 19.13
N LYS A 706 -13.15 15.01 18.04
CA LYS A 706 -13.00 13.80 17.20
C LYS A 706 -11.98 14.12 16.12
N LEU A 707 -10.81 13.48 16.08
CA LEU A 707 -9.77 13.90 15.14
C LEU A 707 -10.21 13.69 13.68
N VAL A 708 -10.82 12.55 13.37
CA VAL A 708 -11.42 12.26 12.06
C VAL A 708 -12.82 11.66 12.22
N GLU A 709 -13.80 12.21 11.49
CA GLU A 709 -15.12 11.60 11.30
C GLU A 709 -15.31 11.28 9.82
N VAL A 710 -15.58 10.02 9.49
CA VAL A 710 -15.88 9.58 8.13
C VAL A 710 -17.37 9.36 7.98
N ASN A 711 -17.96 10.09 7.04
CA ASN A 711 -19.37 9.97 6.67
C ASN A 711 -19.55 9.42 5.26
N MET A 712 -18.61 9.76 4.37
CA MET A 712 -18.64 9.41 2.96
C MET A 712 -18.46 7.91 2.74
N ALA A 713 -19.17 7.37 1.74
CA ALA A 713 -18.92 6.03 1.22
C ALA A 713 -18.16 6.07 -0.11
N GLY A 714 -17.20 5.17 -0.28
CA GLY A 714 -16.65 4.84 -1.58
C GLY A 714 -17.68 4.14 -2.48
N LYS A 715 -17.60 4.35 -3.80
CA LYS A 715 -18.34 3.50 -4.76
C LYS A 715 -17.65 2.16 -4.97
N ARG A 716 -16.33 2.16 -4.81
CA ARG A 716 -15.44 1.01 -4.82
C ARG A 716 -14.58 1.01 -3.55
N PRO A 717 -14.09 -0.15 -3.10
CA PRO A 717 -13.10 -0.22 -2.03
C PRO A 717 -11.91 0.72 -2.31
N GLY A 718 -11.52 1.53 -1.34
CA GLY A 718 -10.44 2.50 -1.47
C GLY A 718 -10.76 3.80 -2.20
N ASP A 719 -11.98 4.01 -2.72
CA ASP A 719 -12.36 5.35 -3.18
C ASP A 719 -12.35 6.34 -2.00
N VAL A 720 -12.84 5.93 -0.83
CA VAL A 720 -12.60 6.61 0.46
C VAL A 720 -11.58 5.78 1.23
N GLY A 721 -10.39 6.32 1.49
CA GLY A 721 -9.37 5.57 2.19
C GLY A 721 -8.19 6.37 2.73
N PHE A 722 -7.45 5.71 3.61
CA PHE A 722 -6.35 6.26 4.40
C PHE A 722 -5.19 5.27 4.36
N TRP A 723 -4.03 5.71 3.89
CA TRP A 723 -2.79 4.93 3.84
C TRP A 723 -1.71 5.66 4.61
N ASN A 724 -1.02 4.94 5.50
CA ASN A 724 0.08 5.51 6.29
C ASN A 724 -0.34 6.84 6.95
N THR A 725 -1.51 6.81 7.57
CA THR A 725 -2.15 7.99 8.17
C THR A 725 -2.43 7.71 9.64
N HIS A 726 -1.92 8.57 10.52
CA HIS A 726 -1.77 8.27 11.94
C HIS A 726 -2.40 9.35 12.82
N PHE A 727 -2.47 9.07 14.11
CA PHE A 727 -2.95 9.97 15.15
C PHE A 727 -1.96 9.94 16.31
N ARG A 728 -1.56 11.12 16.78
CA ARG A 728 -0.73 11.29 17.97
C ARG A 728 -1.41 12.26 18.92
N ILE A 729 -1.72 11.84 20.13
CA ILE A 729 -2.35 12.69 21.15
C ILE A 729 -1.34 12.93 22.27
N GLY A 730 -0.65 14.07 22.21
CA GLY A 730 0.42 14.42 23.13
C GLY A 730 1.78 13.83 22.76
N GLY A 731 2.71 13.85 23.72
CA GLY A 731 4.02 13.21 23.61
C GLY A 731 4.99 13.82 22.61
N ALA A 732 4.69 14.99 22.03
CA ALA A 732 5.58 15.67 21.09
C ALA A 732 5.44 17.20 21.14
N ARG A 733 6.47 17.92 20.69
CA ARG A 733 6.50 19.39 20.59
C ARG A 733 5.30 19.96 19.84
N GLY A 734 4.86 21.14 20.28
CA GLY A 734 3.73 21.85 19.68
C GLY A 734 2.35 21.61 20.31
N SER A 735 2.27 20.89 21.43
CA SER A 735 1.02 20.64 22.13
C SER A 735 1.08 20.94 23.63
N LYS A 736 -0.02 21.47 24.19
CA LYS A 736 -0.22 21.48 25.65
C LYS A 736 -0.39 20.07 26.21
N VAL A 737 -0.83 19.11 25.38
CA VAL A 737 -0.97 17.73 25.81
C VAL A 737 0.38 17.08 26.14
N GLN A 738 1.46 17.50 25.49
CA GLN A 738 2.80 17.10 25.91
C GLN A 738 3.21 17.72 27.25
N THR A 739 2.98 19.03 27.44
CA THR A 739 3.57 19.79 28.56
C THR A 739 2.69 19.84 29.82
N GLN A 740 1.42 19.47 29.75
CA GLN A 740 0.44 19.65 30.83
C GLN A 740 -0.28 18.38 31.26
N CYS A 741 0.06 17.21 30.70
CA CYS A 741 -0.66 15.96 30.95
C CYS A 741 0.09 15.00 31.86
N SER A 742 0.62 15.51 32.97
CA SER A 742 1.16 14.67 34.04
C SER A 742 0.04 13.95 34.81
N ASP A 743 -1.16 14.53 34.87
CA ASP A 743 -2.33 13.99 35.56
C ASP A 743 -3.46 13.61 34.58
N PRO A 744 -3.82 12.31 34.47
CA PRO A 744 -4.88 11.86 33.57
C PRO A 744 -6.28 12.33 33.99
N ALA A 745 -6.52 12.71 35.26
CA ALA A 745 -7.83 13.17 35.70
C ALA A 745 -8.18 14.56 35.12
N THR A 746 -7.17 15.41 34.94
CA THR A 746 -7.34 16.77 34.42
C THR A 746 -7.02 16.90 32.93
N CYS A 747 -6.24 15.98 32.36
CA CYS A 747 -5.91 15.98 30.93
C CYS A 747 -6.84 15.08 30.09
N ARG A 748 -8.11 15.48 29.93
CA ARG A 748 -9.00 14.88 28.91
C ARG A 748 -8.60 15.36 27.51
N ALA A 749 -7.62 14.68 26.91
CA ALA A 749 -6.85 15.21 25.78
C ALA A 749 -7.66 15.31 24.47
N ALA A 750 -8.42 14.27 24.13
CA ALA A 750 -9.28 14.21 22.96
C ALA A 750 -10.45 13.23 23.17
N ARG A 751 -11.52 13.36 22.39
CA ARG A 751 -12.65 12.43 22.47
C ARG A 751 -12.33 11.10 21.81
N MET A 752 -11.83 11.13 20.57
CA MET A 752 -11.41 9.92 19.86
C MET A 752 -10.56 10.21 18.62
N CYS A 753 -9.78 9.22 18.19
CA CYS A 753 -9.02 9.29 16.94
C CYS A 753 -9.92 9.27 15.71
N ALA A 754 -10.75 8.23 15.55
CA ALA A 754 -11.56 8.06 14.35
C ALA A 754 -12.99 7.61 14.66
N HIS A 755 -13.96 8.22 13.98
CA HIS A 755 -15.37 7.80 13.98
C HIS A 755 -15.81 7.44 12.56
N LEU A 756 -16.04 6.16 12.29
CA LEU A 756 -16.60 5.67 11.03
C LEU A 756 -18.11 5.52 11.20
N THR A 757 -18.85 6.54 10.78
CA THR A 757 -20.30 6.62 11.00
C THR A 757 -21.08 5.57 10.19
N ALA A 758 -22.36 5.39 10.50
CA ALA A 758 -23.22 4.41 9.85
C ALA A 758 -23.29 4.54 8.31
N THR A 759 -23.12 5.73 7.74
CA THR A 759 -23.20 5.93 6.29
C THR A 759 -21.88 5.72 5.55
N SER A 760 -20.78 5.60 6.28
CA SER A 760 -19.43 5.52 5.71
C SER A 760 -19.14 4.19 5.03
N SER A 761 -18.14 4.16 4.16
CA SER A 761 -17.53 2.94 3.62
C SER A 761 -16.10 3.31 3.25
N SER A 762 -15.15 2.86 4.05
CA SER A 762 -13.75 3.30 3.98
C SER A 762 -12.76 2.16 4.08
N TYR A 763 -11.60 2.36 3.48
CA TYR A 763 -10.45 1.46 3.54
C TYR A 763 -9.32 2.14 4.31
N TRP A 764 -8.83 1.51 5.37
CA TRP A 764 -7.73 2.02 6.20
C TRP A 764 -6.58 1.03 6.14
N GLU A 765 -5.37 1.56 5.98
CA GLU A 765 -4.16 0.76 5.92
C GLU A 765 -3.01 1.44 6.64
N ASN A 766 -2.36 0.69 7.53
CA ASN A 766 -1.25 1.13 8.34
C ASN A 766 -1.57 2.43 9.09
N SER A 767 -2.50 2.36 10.03
CA SER A 767 -2.94 3.52 10.82
C SER A 767 -2.73 3.26 12.29
N TRP A 768 -2.14 4.25 12.98
CA TRP A 768 -1.82 4.14 14.40
C TRP A 768 -2.47 5.28 15.16
N CYS A 769 -3.32 4.95 16.13
CA CYS A 769 -3.89 5.87 17.09
C CYS A 769 -3.16 5.73 18.43
N TRP A 770 -2.30 6.69 18.73
CA TRP A 770 -1.46 6.65 19.92
C TRP A 770 -1.78 7.82 20.85
N SER A 771 -2.35 7.50 22.01
CA SER A 771 -2.46 8.43 23.13
C SER A 771 -1.18 8.32 23.95
N ALA A 772 -0.39 9.39 24.02
CA ALA A 772 1.02 9.29 24.40
C ALA A 772 1.26 8.65 25.78
N ASP A 773 1.94 7.51 25.82
CA ASP A 773 2.37 6.88 27.07
C ASP A 773 3.74 7.39 27.56
N HIS A 774 4.49 8.08 26.69
CA HIS A 774 5.76 8.74 27.00
C HIS A 774 5.95 9.99 26.12
N ASP A 775 6.92 10.83 26.47
CA ASP A 775 7.32 11.98 25.65
C ASP A 775 8.44 11.58 24.68
N LEU A 776 8.28 11.96 23.41
CA LEU A 776 9.20 11.63 22.31
C LEU A 776 10.34 12.63 22.14
N ASP A 777 10.25 13.82 22.75
CA ASP A 777 11.14 14.94 22.45
C ASP A 777 11.82 15.58 23.66
N ASP A 778 11.13 15.71 24.80
CA ASP A 778 11.56 16.55 25.94
C ASP A 778 11.43 15.87 27.33
N ASP A 779 11.09 14.57 27.39
CA ASP A 779 11.00 13.76 28.63
C ASP A 779 9.98 14.30 29.66
N ASN A 780 8.87 14.92 29.21
CA ASN A 780 7.77 15.27 30.10
C ASN A 780 6.98 14.02 30.56
N ALA A 781 6.33 14.13 31.71
CA ALA A 781 5.37 13.11 32.13
C ALA A 781 4.16 13.07 31.18
N ALA A 782 3.88 11.90 30.60
CA ALA A 782 2.82 11.69 29.62
C ALA A 782 1.74 10.73 30.14
N ASN A 783 0.60 11.28 30.54
CA ASN A 783 -0.61 10.57 30.95
C ASN A 783 -1.89 11.23 30.35
N PRO A 784 -1.97 11.48 29.03
CA PRO A 784 -3.20 11.95 28.40
C PRO A 784 -4.34 10.94 28.59
N SER A 785 -5.52 11.46 28.92
CA SER A 785 -6.76 10.71 29.04
C SER A 785 -7.60 10.93 27.78
N THR A 786 -7.26 10.23 26.69
CA THR A 786 -8.08 10.19 25.46
C THR A 786 -9.19 9.17 25.63
N ALA A 787 -10.46 9.52 25.37
CA ALA A 787 -11.57 8.60 25.69
C ALA A 787 -11.54 7.29 24.89
N GLY A 788 -11.36 7.34 23.56
CA GLY A 788 -11.41 6.14 22.72
C GLY A 788 -10.54 6.22 21.47
N GLY A 789 -10.14 5.07 20.94
CA GLY A 789 -9.37 5.01 19.68
C GLY A 789 -10.28 5.14 18.45
N PHE A 790 -10.67 4.00 17.89
CA PHE A 790 -11.55 3.90 16.72
C PHE A 790 -12.97 3.49 17.12
N LEU A 791 -13.98 4.23 16.66
CA LEU A 791 -15.40 3.87 16.74
C LEU A 791 -15.92 3.56 15.33
N VAL A 792 -16.40 2.34 15.13
CA VAL A 792 -16.93 1.84 13.86
C VAL A 792 -18.42 1.52 14.02
N GLU A 793 -19.25 2.30 13.35
CA GLU A 793 -20.71 2.11 13.28
C GLU A 793 -21.19 1.91 11.83
N SER A 794 -20.27 1.93 10.85
CA SER A 794 -20.56 1.68 9.45
C SER A 794 -21.37 0.40 9.25
N VAL A 795 -22.43 0.50 8.44
CA VAL A 795 -23.19 -0.67 7.98
C VAL A 795 -22.87 -1.07 6.54
N LYS A 796 -21.87 -0.43 5.93
CA LYS A 796 -21.35 -0.77 4.60
C LYS A 796 -19.99 -1.46 4.73
N GLY A 797 -19.41 -1.86 3.60
CA GLY A 797 -18.07 -2.45 3.59
C GLY A 797 -17.03 -1.51 4.23
N THR A 798 -16.34 -2.00 5.26
CA THR A 798 -15.23 -1.32 5.93
C THR A 798 -14.05 -2.30 6.01
N TRP A 799 -12.88 -1.83 5.60
CA TRP A 799 -11.63 -2.60 5.65
C TRP A 799 -10.62 -1.86 6.52
N LEU A 800 -10.10 -2.55 7.53
CA LEU A 800 -9.15 -2.03 8.50
C LEU A 800 -7.91 -2.92 8.50
N LEU A 801 -6.83 -2.44 7.90
CA LEU A 801 -5.61 -3.21 7.68
C LEU A 801 -4.44 -2.67 8.50
N GLY A 802 -3.92 -3.50 9.42
CA GLY A 802 -2.75 -3.13 10.22
C GLY A 802 -3.03 -1.88 11.08
N ILE A 803 -4.01 -1.99 11.98
CA ILE A 803 -4.45 -0.90 12.84
C ILE A 803 -3.84 -1.05 14.22
N GLY A 804 -3.13 -0.03 14.69
CA GLY A 804 -2.71 0.11 16.08
C GLY A 804 -3.60 1.13 16.77
N THR A 805 -4.08 0.82 17.97
CA THR A 805 -4.82 1.78 18.79
C THR A 805 -4.46 1.55 20.24
N GLU A 806 -3.87 2.54 20.90
CA GLU A 806 -3.22 2.34 22.19
C GLU A 806 -3.53 3.45 23.18
N HIS A 807 -3.61 3.04 24.44
CA HIS A 807 -3.65 3.91 25.62
C HIS A 807 -4.86 4.85 25.71
N ASN A 808 -5.99 4.46 25.13
CA ASN A 808 -7.26 5.16 25.30
C ASN A 808 -8.04 4.63 26.52
N VAL A 809 -8.79 5.49 27.20
CA VAL A 809 -9.36 5.21 28.53
C VAL A 809 -10.48 4.17 28.51
N LEU A 810 -11.40 4.28 27.55
CA LEU A 810 -12.62 3.47 27.51
C LEU A 810 -12.43 2.25 26.62
N TYR A 811 -11.92 2.46 25.41
CA TYR A 811 -11.72 1.41 24.42
C TYR A 811 -10.64 1.79 23.41
N GLN A 812 -9.97 0.77 22.87
CA GLN A 812 -9.04 0.95 21.76
C GLN A 812 -9.81 0.85 20.43
N MET A 813 -10.54 -0.25 20.21
CA MET A 813 -11.45 -0.43 19.08
C MET A 813 -12.88 -0.70 19.57
N ASN A 814 -13.87 0.06 19.06
CA ASN A 814 -15.28 -0.15 19.34
C ASN A 814 -16.05 -0.35 18.04
N ILE A 815 -16.59 -1.55 17.83
CA ILE A 815 -17.41 -1.92 16.67
C ILE A 815 -18.85 -2.07 17.16
N HIS A 816 -19.65 -1.03 16.97
CA HIS A 816 -20.98 -0.90 17.58
C HIS A 816 -22.07 -0.81 16.50
N LYS A 817 -23.03 -1.73 16.51
CA LYS A 817 -24.12 -1.80 15.51
C LYS A 817 -23.62 -1.77 14.04
N ALA A 818 -22.37 -2.17 13.82
CA ALA A 818 -21.74 -2.16 12.51
C ALA A 818 -22.12 -3.39 11.71
N GLN A 819 -21.95 -3.31 10.39
CA GLN A 819 -22.10 -4.45 9.50
C GLN A 819 -20.97 -4.49 8.48
N ASN A 820 -20.57 -5.71 8.08
CA ASN A 820 -19.62 -5.93 7.00
C ASN A 820 -18.25 -5.27 7.28
N VAL A 821 -17.60 -5.71 8.36
CA VAL A 821 -16.30 -5.19 8.78
C VAL A 821 -15.23 -6.27 8.62
N PHE A 822 -14.20 -5.97 7.84
CA PHE A 822 -12.94 -6.70 7.84
C PHE A 822 -11.92 -5.94 8.70
N LEU A 823 -11.33 -6.64 9.67
CA LEU A 823 -10.24 -6.12 10.49
C LEU A 823 -9.13 -7.16 10.53
N GLY A 824 -8.03 -6.90 9.83
CA GLY A 824 -6.86 -7.76 9.87
C GLY A 824 -5.67 -6.87 9.68
N PHE A 825 -4.78 -6.63 10.63
CA PHE A 825 -4.76 -7.04 12.03
C PHE A 825 -4.98 -5.84 12.97
N GLN A 826 -5.30 -6.06 14.26
CA GLN A 826 -5.37 -5.03 15.31
C GLN A 826 -4.32 -5.25 16.41
N GLN A 827 -3.54 -4.21 16.72
CA GLN A 827 -2.70 -4.15 17.92
C GLN A 827 -3.24 -3.13 18.92
N SER A 828 -3.13 -3.41 20.23
CA SER A 828 -3.55 -2.46 21.26
C SER A 828 -2.87 -2.64 22.62
N GLU A 829 -2.74 -1.53 23.36
CA GLU A 829 -2.26 -1.48 24.73
C GLU A 829 -3.19 -0.69 25.65
N THR A 830 -3.25 -1.08 26.91
CA THR A 830 -3.99 -0.37 27.95
C THR A 830 -3.19 0.86 28.40
N PRO A 831 -3.83 2.01 28.73
CA PRO A 831 -3.10 3.14 29.28
C PRO A 831 -2.34 2.74 30.55
N TYR A 832 -1.04 3.01 30.60
CA TYR A 832 -0.16 2.50 31.66
C TYR A 832 -0.56 2.96 33.06
N TRP A 833 -1.23 4.12 33.15
CA TRP A 833 -1.68 4.67 34.40
C TRP A 833 -2.95 4.00 34.96
N GLN A 834 -3.64 3.14 34.22
CA GLN A 834 -4.81 2.39 34.70
C GLN A 834 -4.43 1.16 35.52
N GLY A 835 -5.33 0.74 36.42
CA GLY A 835 -5.16 -0.42 37.29
C GLY A 835 -5.22 -0.10 38.78
N ASN A 836 -4.83 -1.06 39.63
CA ASN A 836 -4.97 -1.04 41.09
C ASN A 836 -4.41 0.23 41.76
N ASN A 837 -3.32 0.79 41.25
CA ASN A 837 -2.66 1.96 41.83
C ASN A 837 -2.96 3.28 41.08
N SER A 838 -4.01 3.31 40.26
CA SER A 838 -4.35 4.48 39.45
C SER A 838 -5.03 5.61 40.25
N GLY A 839 -5.93 5.25 41.17
CA GLY A 839 -6.89 6.19 41.77
C GLY A 839 -7.99 6.66 40.81
N LEU A 840 -7.92 6.29 39.52
CA LEU A 840 -8.88 6.65 38.47
C LEU A 840 -9.32 5.38 37.71
N LEU A 841 -10.56 4.94 37.95
CA LEU A 841 -11.09 3.69 37.39
C LEU A 841 -12.04 4.00 36.23
N ALA A 842 -11.92 3.29 35.10
CA ALA A 842 -12.80 3.48 33.96
C ALA A 842 -14.28 3.29 34.36
N PRO A 843 -15.22 4.14 33.90
CA PRO A 843 -15.06 5.11 32.81
C PRO A 843 -14.47 6.49 33.20
N ARG A 844 -13.99 6.69 34.43
CA ARG A 844 -13.43 8.00 34.82
C ARG A 844 -12.20 8.38 33.99
N PRO A 845 -12.02 9.66 33.61
CA PRO A 845 -12.81 10.86 33.98
C PRO A 845 -13.92 11.22 32.96
N TRP A 846 -14.44 10.25 32.23
CA TRP A 846 -15.43 10.44 31.16
C TRP A 846 -16.86 10.07 31.57
N GLU A 847 -17.11 9.77 32.84
CA GLU A 847 -18.41 9.30 33.33
C GLU A 847 -19.55 10.31 33.08
N ASP A 848 -19.22 11.59 32.96
CA ASP A 848 -20.14 12.70 32.72
C ASP A 848 -20.45 12.95 31.24
N SER A 849 -19.78 12.25 30.33
CA SER A 849 -19.77 12.53 28.88
C SER A 849 -19.71 11.26 28.02
N LEU A 850 -20.16 10.13 28.58
CA LEU A 850 -20.27 8.88 27.84
C LEU A 850 -21.27 9.01 26.67
N LEU A 851 -20.86 8.49 25.51
CA LEU A 851 -21.73 8.25 24.37
C LEU A 851 -22.46 6.92 24.55
N ASP A 852 -23.62 6.77 23.89
CA ASP A 852 -24.41 5.52 23.93
C ASP A 852 -23.64 4.28 23.49
N SER A 853 -22.62 4.44 22.64
CA SER A 853 -21.75 3.38 22.14
C SER A 853 -20.63 3.01 23.12
N ASP A 854 -20.33 3.85 24.12
CA ASP A 854 -19.20 3.63 25.01
C ASP A 854 -19.46 2.45 25.97
N PRO A 855 -18.39 1.73 26.36
CA PRO A 855 -18.50 0.75 27.43
C PRO A 855 -18.82 1.45 28.75
N SER A 856 -19.94 1.06 29.36
CA SER A 856 -20.33 1.55 30.70
C SER A 856 -19.63 0.84 31.85
N PHE A 857 -18.88 -0.24 31.55
CA PHE A 857 -18.24 -1.12 32.53
C PHE A 857 -19.22 -1.73 33.55
N SER A 858 -20.49 -1.91 33.17
CA SER A 858 -21.53 -2.45 34.05
C SER A 858 -21.31 -3.90 34.47
N TRP A 859 -20.35 -4.60 33.87
CA TRP A 859 -19.92 -5.95 34.25
C TRP A 859 -18.87 -5.96 35.38
N CYS A 860 -18.37 -4.79 35.78
CA CYS A 860 -17.37 -4.63 36.85
C CYS A 860 -17.99 -4.06 38.12
N ALA A 861 -17.53 -4.52 39.28
CA ALA A 861 -17.78 -3.83 40.54
C ALA A 861 -17.16 -2.41 40.52
N GLU A 862 -17.71 -1.46 41.27
CA GLU A 862 -17.27 -0.05 41.26
C GLU A 862 -15.80 0.13 41.69
N ASP A 863 -15.31 -0.72 42.59
CA ASP A 863 -13.96 -0.71 43.15
C ASP A 863 -13.01 -1.74 42.51
N ASP A 864 -13.47 -2.49 41.50
CA ASP A 864 -12.64 -3.47 40.80
C ASP A 864 -11.75 -2.79 39.75
N ALA A 865 -10.55 -2.41 40.19
CA ALA A 865 -9.62 -1.64 39.38
C ALA A 865 -9.04 -2.42 38.18
N GLN A 866 -8.90 -3.75 38.27
CA GLN A 866 -8.39 -4.58 37.16
C GLN A 866 -9.47 -4.88 36.13
N CYS A 867 -10.74 -4.89 36.53
CA CYS A 867 -11.87 -4.95 35.60
C CYS A 867 -12.15 -3.61 34.93
N ARG A 868 -11.96 -2.50 35.64
CA ARG A 868 -12.17 -1.12 35.16
C ARG A 868 -10.94 -0.53 34.46
N MET A 869 -10.43 -1.25 33.48
CA MET A 869 -9.38 -0.82 32.55
C MET A 869 -9.91 -0.80 31.13
N GLY A 870 -9.38 0.08 30.27
CA GLY A 870 -9.81 0.23 28.89
C GLY A 870 -9.75 -1.08 28.12
N VAL A 871 -10.83 -1.40 27.39
CA VAL A 871 -10.93 -2.67 26.66
C VAL A 871 -10.27 -2.57 25.29
N TYR A 872 -9.59 -3.64 24.85
CA TYR A 872 -8.89 -3.63 23.56
C TYR A 872 -9.85 -3.63 22.38
N GLN A 873 -10.90 -4.44 22.48
CA GLN A 873 -11.89 -4.54 21.42
C GLN A 873 -13.28 -4.74 22.03
N TYR A 874 -14.20 -3.86 21.68
CA TYR A 874 -15.60 -3.92 22.10
C TYR A 874 -16.48 -4.10 20.87
N VAL A 875 -16.94 -5.33 20.61
CA VAL A 875 -17.83 -5.62 19.47
C VAL A 875 -19.22 -5.86 20.00
N THR A 876 -20.16 -4.99 19.65
CA THR A 876 -21.53 -5.07 20.17
C THR A 876 -22.59 -4.89 19.10
N LYS A 877 -23.65 -5.71 19.17
CA LYS A 877 -24.84 -5.63 18.30
C LYS A 877 -24.49 -5.57 16.80
N SER A 878 -23.36 -6.16 16.41
CA SER A 878 -22.81 -6.05 15.06
C SER A 878 -22.98 -7.36 14.29
N LYS A 879 -22.95 -7.26 12.96
CA LYS A 879 -23.19 -8.40 12.06
C LYS A 879 -22.17 -8.52 10.93
N GLY A 880 -21.70 -9.73 10.64
CA GLY A 880 -20.80 -9.95 9.51
C GLY A 880 -19.45 -9.27 9.74
N VAL A 881 -18.86 -9.54 10.91
CA VAL A 881 -17.57 -9.01 11.34
C VAL A 881 -16.54 -10.12 11.29
N SER A 882 -15.47 -9.89 10.55
CA SER A 882 -14.37 -10.83 10.36
C SER A 882 -13.07 -10.20 10.83
N ILE A 883 -12.49 -10.76 11.88
CA ILE A 883 -11.28 -10.26 12.53
C ILE A 883 -10.17 -11.31 12.37
N TYR A 884 -9.00 -10.90 11.90
CA TYR A 884 -7.82 -11.75 11.72
C TYR A 884 -6.64 -11.16 12.49
N GLY A 885 -6.34 -11.84 13.59
CA GLY A 885 -5.43 -11.50 14.65
C GLY A 885 -5.85 -10.28 15.49
N GLY A 886 -5.64 -10.39 16.80
CA GLY A 886 -5.69 -9.28 17.74
C GLY A 886 -4.60 -9.42 18.81
N GLY A 887 -3.67 -8.49 18.90
CA GLY A 887 -2.55 -8.50 19.85
C GLY A 887 -2.73 -7.44 20.92
N TYR A 888 -2.91 -7.88 22.16
CA TYR A 888 -3.48 -7.07 23.24
C TYR A 888 -2.63 -7.12 24.51
N TRP A 889 -1.93 -6.02 24.82
CA TRP A 889 -0.85 -6.05 25.81
C TRP A 889 -1.14 -5.19 27.05
N THR A 890 -1.09 -5.81 28.23
CA THR A 890 -1.08 -5.10 29.52
C THR A 890 0.31 -5.21 30.15
N PHE A 891 1.03 -4.09 30.21
CA PHE A 891 2.38 -4.06 30.80
C PHE A 891 2.42 -3.52 32.24
N PHE A 892 1.42 -2.74 32.64
CA PHE A 892 1.42 -2.00 33.91
C PHE A 892 0.06 -2.08 34.63
N ASN A 893 0.08 -1.72 35.92
CA ASN A 893 -1.08 -1.80 36.82
C ASN A 893 -1.20 -0.52 37.70
N GLY A 894 -1.03 0.64 37.08
CA GLY A 894 -1.23 1.94 37.73
C GLY A 894 -0.15 2.98 37.42
N ILE A 895 -0.38 4.22 37.87
CA ILE A 895 0.38 5.42 37.51
C ILE A 895 1.89 5.36 37.79
N ASN A 896 2.32 4.53 38.74
CA ASN A 896 3.72 4.33 39.10
C ASN A 896 4.48 3.43 38.10
N ARG A 897 3.78 2.76 37.17
CA ARG A 897 4.36 1.83 36.18
C ARG A 897 5.14 0.68 36.84
N ASP A 898 4.64 0.13 37.94
CA ASP A 898 5.27 -0.93 38.75
C ASP A 898 5.34 -2.33 38.06
N GLY A 899 5.06 -2.41 36.76
CA GLY A 899 4.96 -3.63 35.97
C GLY A 899 3.84 -4.58 36.41
N CYS A 900 3.79 -5.76 35.79
CA CYS A 900 2.85 -6.83 36.10
C CYS A 900 3.54 -7.99 36.85
N LYS A 901 2.99 -8.36 38.01
CA LYS A 901 3.42 -9.56 38.77
C LYS A 901 2.61 -10.83 38.42
N GLY A 902 1.60 -10.68 37.57
CA GLY A 902 0.62 -11.67 37.15
C GLY A 902 -0.39 -10.98 36.22
N GLU A 903 -1.60 -11.52 36.08
CA GLU A 903 -2.64 -10.84 35.28
C GLU A 903 -2.92 -9.45 35.86
N CYS A 904 -2.76 -8.42 35.03
CA CYS A 904 -2.96 -7.02 35.38
C CYS A 904 -4.35 -6.53 35.03
N GLN A 905 -4.95 -7.10 34.00
CA GLN A 905 -6.28 -6.74 33.51
C GLN A 905 -7.20 -7.95 33.54
N GLU A 906 -8.44 -7.76 33.99
CA GLU A 906 -9.41 -8.85 34.10
C GLU A 906 -9.97 -9.24 32.72
N ASN A 907 -10.32 -8.29 31.87
CA ASN A 907 -11.00 -8.55 30.59
C ASN A 907 -10.27 -7.93 29.39
N GLY A 908 -10.06 -8.73 28.34
CA GLY A 908 -9.42 -8.31 27.10
C GLY A 908 -10.40 -7.77 26.06
N VAL A 909 -11.07 -8.67 25.34
CA VAL A 909 -12.11 -8.33 24.37
C VAL A 909 -13.50 -8.63 24.91
N ILE A 910 -14.46 -7.79 24.56
CA ILE A 910 -15.86 -7.93 24.97
C ILE A 910 -16.71 -8.10 23.71
N TYR A 911 -17.35 -9.26 23.58
CA TYR A 911 -18.27 -9.55 22.49
C TYR A 911 -19.68 -9.64 23.04
N ALA A 912 -20.60 -8.77 22.62
CA ALA A 912 -21.96 -8.78 23.16
C ALA A 912 -23.04 -8.66 22.08
N ASP A 913 -24.02 -9.56 22.13
CA ASP A 913 -25.21 -9.52 21.28
C ASP A 913 -24.90 -9.43 19.75
N ASN A 914 -23.79 -10.01 19.30
CA ASN A 914 -23.40 -10.04 17.89
C ASN A 914 -24.04 -11.21 17.12
N GLU A 915 -24.06 -11.09 15.79
CA GLU A 915 -24.42 -12.13 14.82
C GLU A 915 -23.29 -12.30 13.81
N GLU A 916 -22.99 -13.51 13.34
CA GLU A 916 -21.95 -13.74 12.32
C GLU A 916 -20.60 -13.04 12.64
N LEU A 917 -20.11 -13.24 13.88
CA LEU A 917 -18.81 -12.76 14.34
C LEU A 917 -17.79 -13.90 14.23
N TYR A 918 -16.76 -13.66 13.43
CA TYR A 918 -15.63 -14.56 13.24
C TYR A 918 -14.36 -13.85 13.67
N SER A 919 -13.82 -14.22 14.82
CA SER A 919 -12.59 -13.66 15.35
C SER A 919 -11.53 -14.75 15.39
N PHE A 920 -10.54 -14.65 14.52
CA PHE A 920 -9.42 -15.57 14.42
C PHE A 920 -8.20 -14.90 15.04
N GLY A 921 -7.50 -15.55 15.96
CA GLY A 921 -6.34 -14.98 16.64
C GLY A 921 -6.73 -13.92 17.66
N VAL A 922 -6.67 -14.27 18.94
CA VAL A 922 -6.63 -13.29 20.03
C VAL A 922 -5.45 -13.67 20.90
N SER A 923 -4.41 -12.84 20.90
CA SER A 923 -3.25 -12.97 21.75
C SER A 923 -3.24 -11.87 22.81
N THR A 924 -3.00 -12.25 24.05
CA THR A 924 -3.00 -11.33 25.19
C THR A 924 -1.73 -11.44 26.02
N HIS A 925 -1.34 -10.35 26.67
CA HIS A 925 -0.29 -10.33 27.70
C HIS A 925 -0.84 -9.78 29.02
N ASN A 926 -0.75 -10.59 30.09
CA ASN A 926 -1.23 -10.30 31.45
C ASN A 926 -2.73 -9.96 31.53
N VAL A 927 -3.56 -10.67 30.77
CA VAL A 927 -5.02 -10.54 30.77
C VAL A 927 -5.66 -11.86 31.17
N ARG A 928 -6.53 -11.88 32.18
CA ARG A 928 -7.13 -13.12 32.69
C ARG A 928 -8.21 -13.70 31.77
N THR A 929 -9.24 -12.91 31.50
CA THR A 929 -10.35 -13.27 30.59
C THR A 929 -10.05 -12.67 29.24
N MET A 930 -9.57 -13.50 28.31
CA MET A 930 -9.27 -13.07 26.94
C MET A 930 -10.53 -12.60 26.23
N VAL A 931 -11.64 -13.36 26.36
CA VAL A 931 -12.94 -13.03 25.76
C VAL A 931 -14.02 -13.07 26.84
N LEU A 932 -14.66 -11.92 27.06
CA LEU A 932 -15.89 -11.80 27.85
C LEU A 932 -17.09 -11.75 26.90
N GLU A 933 -17.99 -12.71 27.07
CA GLU A 933 -19.19 -12.85 26.27
C GLU A 933 -20.38 -12.16 26.95
N GLY A 934 -21.11 -11.32 26.21
CA GLY A 934 -22.32 -10.64 26.64
C GLY A 934 -23.57 -11.14 25.90
N LYS A 935 -24.66 -11.38 26.64
CA LYS A 935 -25.98 -11.66 26.07
C LYS A 935 -27.10 -11.06 26.92
N GLY A 936 -27.89 -10.16 26.35
CA GLY A 936 -29.03 -9.55 27.04
C GLY A 936 -28.66 -8.90 28.39
N GLY A 937 -27.49 -8.25 28.43
CA GLY A 937 -26.95 -7.59 29.62
C GLY A 937 -26.28 -8.51 30.65
N LYS A 938 -26.18 -9.83 30.40
CA LYS A 938 -25.44 -10.77 31.24
C LYS A 938 -24.09 -11.10 30.61
N TYR A 939 -23.05 -11.21 31.44
CA TYR A 939 -21.69 -11.43 30.98
C TYR A 939 -21.09 -12.73 31.54
N ALA A 940 -20.29 -13.43 30.73
CA ALA A 940 -19.60 -14.66 31.10
C ALA A 940 -18.18 -14.69 30.53
N SER A 941 -17.21 -15.08 31.37
CA SER A 941 -15.84 -15.38 30.93
C SER A 941 -15.86 -16.69 30.15
N VAL A 942 -15.64 -16.61 28.83
CA VAL A 942 -15.70 -17.78 27.92
C VAL A 942 -14.32 -18.27 27.50
N VAL A 943 -13.33 -17.39 27.44
CA VAL A 943 -11.95 -17.72 27.10
C VAL A 943 -11.02 -17.14 28.16
N LYS A 944 -10.24 -18.01 28.80
CA LYS A 944 -9.25 -17.65 29.83
C LYS A 944 -7.84 -17.93 29.33
N ASP A 945 -6.90 -17.08 29.71
CA ASP A 945 -5.47 -17.20 29.37
C ASP A 945 -4.84 -18.52 29.82
N THR A 946 -5.17 -18.98 31.03
CA THR A 946 -4.66 -20.23 31.63
C THR A 946 -5.01 -21.48 30.81
N ALA A 947 -6.13 -21.47 30.08
CA ALA A 947 -6.51 -22.55 29.16
C ALA A 947 -5.90 -22.39 27.75
N ASN A 948 -5.25 -21.25 27.51
CA ASN A 948 -4.78 -20.78 26.21
C ASN A 948 -3.33 -20.31 26.28
N SER A 949 -2.50 -20.89 27.15
CA SER A 949 -1.13 -20.40 27.35
C SER A 949 -0.28 -20.50 26.08
N GLY A 950 0.41 -19.40 25.75
CA GLY A 950 1.25 -19.26 24.57
C GLY A 950 1.52 -17.80 24.20
N GLY A 951 2.25 -17.58 23.10
CA GLY A 951 2.67 -16.26 22.66
C GLY A 951 3.85 -15.77 23.50
N TRP A 952 3.58 -14.85 24.42
CA TRP A 952 4.57 -14.37 25.38
C TRP A 952 5.04 -15.49 26.31
N GLN A 953 6.33 -15.51 26.66
CA GLN A 953 6.89 -16.61 27.49
C GLN A 953 6.27 -16.68 28.90
N SER A 954 5.75 -15.56 29.40
CA SER A 954 5.04 -15.45 30.68
C SER A 954 3.81 -14.56 30.54
N GLY A 955 2.70 -14.94 31.18
CA GLY A 955 1.45 -14.16 31.14
C GLY A 955 0.79 -14.10 29.76
N GLY A 956 1.23 -14.93 28.82
CA GLY A 956 0.73 -14.98 27.44
C GLY A 956 -0.49 -15.89 27.31
N GLY A 957 -1.52 -15.40 26.62
CA GLY A 957 -2.67 -16.19 26.17
C GLY A 957 -2.80 -16.10 24.64
N VAL A 958 -3.16 -17.20 23.97
CA VAL A 958 -3.39 -17.30 22.52
C VAL A 958 -4.65 -18.10 22.24
N MET A 959 -5.60 -17.51 21.54
CA MET A 959 -6.81 -18.19 21.07
C MET A 959 -6.78 -18.28 19.54
N ALA A 960 -7.02 -19.45 18.97
CA ALA A 960 -7.00 -19.63 17.52
C ALA A 960 -8.27 -19.07 16.86
N ALA A 961 -9.45 -19.33 17.43
CA ALA A 961 -10.69 -18.81 16.90
C ALA A 961 -11.82 -18.69 17.95
N TYR A 962 -12.66 -17.68 17.76
CA TYR A 962 -13.96 -17.53 18.38
C TYR A 962 -15.00 -17.43 17.24
N LEU A 963 -15.93 -18.38 17.20
CA LEU A 963 -16.88 -18.57 16.11
C LEU A 963 -18.32 -18.42 16.61
N ARG A 964 -18.97 -17.33 16.23
CA ARG A 964 -20.38 -17.07 16.52
C ARG A 964 -21.17 -16.97 15.23
N GLN A 965 -21.75 -18.10 14.83
CA GLN A 965 -22.42 -18.26 13.54
C GLN A 965 -23.92 -17.86 13.55
N SER A 966 -24.47 -17.49 14.71
CA SER A 966 -25.92 -17.39 14.99
C SER A 966 -26.70 -18.69 14.69
N LYS A 967 -27.91 -18.80 15.25
CA LYS A 967 -28.93 -19.78 14.88
C LYS A 967 -30.15 -19.00 14.43
#